data_AF-B9K7V8-F1
#
_entry.id   AF-B9K7V8-F1
#
_cell.length_a   1.000
_cell.length_b   1.000
_cell.length_c   1.000
_cell.angle_alpha   90.00
_cell.angle_beta   90.00
_cell.angle_gamma   90.00
#
_symmetry.space_group_name_H-M   'P 1'
#
loop_
_entity.id
_entity.type
_entity.pdbx_description
1 polymer ?
#
loop_
_entity_poly.entity_id
_entity_poly.type
_entity_poly.pdbx_seq_one_letter_code
_entity_poly.pdbx_strand_id
1 'polypeptide(L)'
;MNVPLDRYFFFNEYSKLKRLRVPNVLIPEKIKISDGKYLFFYPYYQSLKPLEVLSEEVSGQILRLFTFLSKAGVIVPVLGLDDFLLGSGVVFVPSFISDFPDRAKEVVFSVEKTPQATRKVCYQFLKKHGMDPIEIGDDLPATLTTEIRFPYIHREIEGEIKERIDQTTRFPLLILITGEQRVGKTKMASVLAEDLREKGFLVHQVFSVLDLKMWYDASDDLDLLTRLDDGQKKVILIDDLSDGSDLIPLMEKLSTISTGTEIVIIATSTKTYDFFHEIYRLSPFTLKETQIFLERSLGKIQDSTVRLIHHLSRGLPGYMVEILKVLNGADPGNDVSNVFEPLLQKLDSPEIRDLSVLGQKFTGDELRALQKITGEDLSRIVEKAMDTGVMMVEEGHYRFTLKEFWDYYYRKVPNERKSFLHERLFKELPEDLAVKHVMSIEDVKTRAVQILRYVRSHFWEYEKTRSMIEYLEGLEKSLGRTLYAIESLKTKLLFRIDPSMIEKENFRFSWFVRFKELVSNPEKVFEKSEHLSYRDLYGLAIASRSYRRAGKRVPQKLLELIEEELEKKNFSTKEQKYLKAVLLYEKFSASEDRDLLKEAMYIATQERFLDVEISGYRSLGSLSRTRAMSNYYFNRSLEISKKIDPSLAIVDESNLTWSLLYEGKISAFLTQLHRLRKQSQLFGSVTTLSYTYFLEGLYYLHRKDYQNAEKIFRIELDLEERNHIERRALRGLVINRLFAGDFEGARSLLNKEEPEFERFGFELLRKMVLAESDAEFLNAWKEAVEQPRKFFNEEIAYIFSERLAKLDPEGFEEFVLELEKENVENTSNLTLALVYESLHRFYAALGQSFKAKRFLKKAILVYNTMGLKEVSSKLEANLGTFSSENRIPHYLFVSFIEPNKDFFEVMELVAAKLSEILPYEVFSLKIVERRTGKTIEEFSTSFSGVSDGEDFLETSPFRTRMSFNLDMRHDMLIYISTNLECDEESAWDFVETLEWFGHTLTAVLRERLYRDRSIKDSLTGVLSRWYFMERLEEEAYKSTRYRMPLSLIMCDIDDFKKINDQFGHMSGDSALRWIGKKLFSSLRKSDLVGRYGGEEFVVALPGTSLKEARLVAEKLRNSIKTDPENLHHITVSFGVAEYIPGESIFETIRRADEALYMAKSLGKDRVVTEQELSQRSF
;
A
#
# COMPACT_ATOMS: atom_id res chain seq x y z
N MET A 1 17.16 -25.68 45.64
CA MET A 1 16.25 -25.10 46.64
C MET A 1 14.90 -24.87 45.98
N ASN A 2 13.83 -25.46 46.52
CA ASN A 2 12.45 -25.16 46.12
C ASN A 2 12.01 -23.88 46.82
N VAL A 3 11.82 -22.79 46.08
CA VAL A 3 11.12 -21.60 46.57
C VAL A 3 9.74 -21.58 45.90
N PRO A 4 8.61 -21.54 46.64
CA PRO A 4 7.31 -21.38 46.03
C PRO A 4 7.23 -19.97 45.41
N LEU A 5 6.95 -19.89 44.11
CA LEU A 5 6.65 -18.62 43.45
C LEU A 5 5.41 -18.00 44.10
N ASP A 6 5.59 -16.91 44.83
CA ASP A 6 4.48 -16.11 45.36
C ASP A 6 3.74 -15.44 44.19
N ARG A 7 2.69 -16.13 43.72
CA ARG A 7 1.84 -15.65 42.62
C ARG A 7 1.20 -14.30 42.92
N TYR A 8 0.98 -13.98 44.20
CA TYR A 8 0.32 -12.75 44.59
C TYR A 8 1.22 -11.55 44.33
N PHE A 9 2.52 -11.69 44.63
CA PHE A 9 3.53 -10.66 44.32
C PHE A 9 3.65 -10.41 42.81
N PHE A 10 3.74 -11.47 42.00
CA PHE A 10 3.86 -11.36 40.53
C PHE A 10 2.66 -10.65 39.90
N PHE A 11 1.42 -11.04 40.25
CA PHE A 11 0.22 -10.41 39.71
C PHE A 11 0.06 -8.95 40.16
N ASN A 12 0.51 -8.61 41.36
CA ASN A 12 0.40 -7.24 41.88
C ASN A 12 1.38 -6.28 41.18
N GLU A 13 2.65 -6.68 41.01
CA GLU A 13 3.63 -5.88 40.28
C GLU A 13 3.31 -5.79 38.78
N TYR A 14 2.81 -6.88 38.18
CA TYR A 14 2.30 -6.87 36.80
C TYR A 14 1.09 -5.95 36.60
N SER A 15 0.16 -5.92 37.55
CA SER A 15 -1.03 -5.05 37.48
C SER A 15 -0.67 -3.58 37.58
N LYS A 16 0.41 -3.23 38.29
CA LYS A 16 0.94 -1.87 38.36
C LYS A 16 1.55 -1.43 37.03
N LEU A 17 2.32 -2.30 36.36
CA LEU A 17 2.84 -2.05 35.01
C LEU A 17 1.72 -1.82 33.97
N LYS A 18 0.60 -2.54 34.11
CA LYS A 18 -0.57 -2.38 33.22
C LYS A 18 -1.31 -1.04 33.41
N ARG A 19 -1.29 -0.48 34.63
CA ARG A 19 -1.89 0.85 34.92
C ARG A 19 -1.05 2.01 34.37
N LEU A 20 0.25 1.80 34.17
CA LEU A 20 1.18 2.79 33.60
C LEU A 20 1.14 2.86 32.06
N ARG A 21 0.16 2.21 31.41
CA ARG A 21 -0.10 2.22 29.95
C ARG A 21 1.12 1.89 29.08
N VAL A 22 1.97 0.96 29.52
CA VAL A 22 3.03 0.41 28.66
C VAL A 22 2.39 -0.43 27.53
N PRO A 23 2.68 -0.17 26.24
CA PRO A 23 2.08 -0.94 25.14
C PRO A 23 2.56 -2.40 25.16
N ASN A 24 1.65 -3.35 24.88
CA ASN A 24 1.93 -4.74 24.53
C ASN A 24 2.67 -5.62 25.56
N VAL A 25 2.10 -5.81 26.75
CA VAL A 25 2.50 -6.93 27.61
C VAL A 25 1.57 -8.13 27.37
N LEU A 26 2.05 -9.12 26.62
CA LEU A 26 1.34 -10.38 26.37
C LEU A 26 1.53 -11.39 27.51
N ILE A 27 0.54 -12.26 27.70
CA ILE A 27 0.52 -13.32 28.72
C ILE A 27 1.42 -14.47 28.26
N PRO A 28 2.29 -15.04 29.12
CA PRO A 28 3.11 -16.18 28.72
C PRO A 28 2.28 -17.47 28.61
N GLU A 29 2.48 -18.23 27.53
CA GLU A 29 1.91 -19.58 27.39
C GLU A 29 2.73 -20.62 28.16
N LYS A 30 2.04 -21.58 28.76
CA LYS A 30 2.59 -22.53 29.73
C LYS A 30 2.78 -23.91 29.10
N ILE A 31 4.03 -24.33 28.88
CA ILE A 31 4.36 -25.67 28.36
C ILE A 31 4.93 -26.52 29.50
N LYS A 32 4.31 -27.67 29.79
CA LYS A 32 4.77 -28.61 30.83
C LYS A 32 5.85 -29.51 30.24
N ILE A 33 7.08 -29.43 30.76
CA ILE A 33 8.20 -30.25 30.27
C ILE A 33 8.36 -31.53 31.12
N SER A 34 8.02 -31.48 32.41
CA SER A 34 7.98 -32.65 33.32
C SER A 34 7.16 -32.37 34.58
N ASP A 35 6.92 -33.38 35.42
CA ASP A 35 6.16 -33.21 36.67
C ASP A 35 6.81 -32.18 37.61
N GLY A 36 6.04 -31.12 37.88
CA GLY A 36 6.46 -29.99 38.71
C GLY A 36 7.24 -28.88 37.99
N LYS A 37 7.54 -28.99 36.69
CA LYS A 37 8.32 -28.00 35.93
C LYS A 37 7.58 -27.48 34.70
N TYR A 38 7.48 -26.16 34.59
CA TYR A 38 6.83 -25.46 33.48
C TYR A 38 7.83 -24.52 32.80
N LEU A 39 7.79 -24.48 31.47
CA LEU A 39 8.44 -23.46 30.66
C LEU A 39 7.38 -22.42 30.29
N PHE A 40 7.70 -21.15 30.49
CA PHE A 40 6.86 -20.05 30.07
C PHE A 40 7.52 -19.41 28.86
N PHE A 41 6.82 -19.41 27.73
CA PHE A 41 7.29 -18.78 26.50
C PHE A 41 6.65 -17.39 26.39
N TYR A 42 7.44 -16.39 26.02
CA TYR A 42 6.93 -15.12 25.53
C TYR A 42 7.09 -15.14 24.00
N PRO A 43 6.02 -14.96 23.22
CA PRO A 43 6.17 -14.84 21.78
C PRO A 43 6.98 -13.58 21.46
N TYR A 44 7.87 -13.73 20.51
CA TYR A 44 8.78 -12.74 19.96
C TYR A 44 8.07 -11.40 19.70
N TYR A 45 8.62 -10.29 20.21
CA TYR A 45 8.20 -8.92 19.85
C TYR A 45 9.43 -8.06 19.56
N GLN A 46 9.59 -7.67 18.30
CA GLN A 46 10.52 -6.64 17.85
C GLN A 46 9.81 -5.28 17.94
N SER A 47 10.04 -4.54 19.02
CA SER A 47 9.87 -3.07 19.11
C SER A 47 9.87 -2.65 20.57
N LEU A 48 11.07 -2.58 21.17
CA LEU A 48 11.28 -1.60 22.23
C LEU A 48 11.84 -0.36 21.53
N LYS A 49 11.17 0.80 21.68
CA LYS A 49 11.93 2.06 21.65
C LYS A 49 13.07 1.92 22.66
N PRO A 50 14.25 2.51 22.42
CA PRO A 50 15.38 2.41 23.34
C PRO A 50 14.90 2.69 24.77
N LEU A 51 15.31 1.83 25.71
CA LEU A 51 14.98 1.84 27.15
C LEU A 51 15.31 3.17 27.85
N GLU A 52 15.92 4.11 27.13
CA GLU A 52 16.33 5.46 27.54
C GLU A 52 15.16 6.43 27.75
N VAL A 53 13.90 6.06 27.44
CA VAL A 53 12.71 6.93 27.61
C VAL A 53 11.68 6.35 28.60
N LEU A 54 12.07 5.41 29.48
CA LEU A 54 11.20 4.95 30.57
C LEU A 54 11.36 5.83 31.81
N SER A 55 10.26 6.22 32.46
CA SER A 55 10.33 6.90 33.75
C SER A 55 10.97 5.99 34.81
N GLU A 56 11.68 6.57 35.79
CA GLU A 56 12.31 5.82 36.89
C GLU A 56 11.35 4.84 37.59
N GLU A 57 10.07 5.20 37.66
CA GLU A 57 9.02 4.39 38.27
C GLU A 57 8.73 3.09 37.49
N VAL A 58 8.75 3.15 36.15
CA VAL A 58 8.54 1.97 35.28
C VAL A 58 9.77 1.06 35.30
N SER A 59 10.97 1.64 35.19
CA SER A 59 12.24 0.89 35.26
C SER A 59 12.41 0.19 36.60
N GLY A 60 12.05 0.85 37.70
CA GLY A 60 12.08 0.28 39.04
C GLY A 60 11.09 -0.87 39.28
N GLN A 61 9.96 -0.91 38.56
CA GLN A 61 9.02 -2.03 38.62
C GLN A 61 9.47 -3.23 37.77
N ILE A 62 10.01 -2.99 36.57
CA ILE A 62 10.55 -4.05 35.71
C ILE A 62 11.71 -4.77 36.41
N LEU A 63 12.61 -4.03 37.05
CA LEU A 63 13.75 -4.60 37.78
C LEU A 63 13.32 -5.51 38.94
N ARG A 64 12.27 -5.13 39.68
CA ARG A 64 11.71 -5.96 40.77
C ARG A 64 11.12 -7.27 40.23
N LEU A 65 10.42 -7.21 39.10
CA LEU A 65 9.83 -8.38 38.45
C LEU A 65 10.93 -9.35 37.95
N PHE A 66 11.98 -8.84 37.31
CA PHE A 66 13.10 -9.66 36.84
C PHE A 66 13.93 -10.26 37.98
N THR A 67 14.15 -9.50 39.06
CA THR A 67 14.85 -9.99 40.25
C THR A 67 14.06 -11.13 40.92
N PHE A 68 12.72 -11.01 40.96
CA PHE A 68 11.84 -12.05 41.49
C PHE A 68 11.86 -13.33 40.63
N LEU A 69 11.81 -13.20 39.29
CA LEU A 69 11.86 -14.32 38.35
C LEU A 69 13.23 -15.03 38.36
N SER A 70 14.32 -14.27 38.44
CA SER A 70 15.68 -14.80 38.55
C SER A 70 15.88 -15.62 39.83
N LYS A 71 15.38 -15.11 40.98
CA LYS A 71 15.39 -15.86 42.26
C LYS A 71 14.54 -17.13 42.23
N ALA A 72 13.53 -17.19 41.37
CA ALA A 72 12.72 -18.38 41.14
C ALA A 72 13.36 -19.40 40.18
N GLY A 73 14.60 -19.15 39.72
CA GLY A 73 15.33 -20.03 38.80
C GLY A 73 14.86 -19.94 37.35
N VAL A 74 14.10 -18.91 36.99
CA VAL A 74 13.69 -18.63 35.62
C VAL A 74 14.79 -17.84 34.93
N ILE A 75 15.39 -18.42 33.90
CA ILE A 75 16.34 -17.72 33.02
C ILE A 75 15.52 -16.82 32.11
N VAL A 76 15.65 -15.50 32.28
CA VAL A 76 15.04 -14.51 31.40
C VAL A 76 16.11 -14.09 30.39
N PRO A 77 16.03 -14.50 29.12
CA PRO A 77 16.93 -13.98 28.10
C PRO A 77 16.56 -12.52 27.84
N VAL A 78 17.48 -11.60 28.13
CA VAL A 78 17.38 -10.21 27.68
C VAL A 78 17.79 -10.22 26.21
N LEU A 79 16.81 -10.18 25.32
CA LEU A 79 17.01 -10.08 23.88
C LEU A 79 16.56 -8.68 23.44
N GLY A 80 17.49 -7.90 22.88
CA GLY A 80 17.18 -6.62 22.24
C GLY A 80 18.02 -5.40 22.66
N LEU A 81 19.33 -5.55 22.83
CA LEU A 81 20.29 -4.42 22.86
C LEU A 81 21.58 -4.89 22.16
N ASP A 82 21.76 -4.50 20.90
CA ASP A 82 23.04 -4.68 20.20
C ASP A 82 23.96 -3.49 20.51
N ASP A 83 25.11 -3.83 21.12
CA ASP A 83 26.41 -3.15 21.18
C ASP A 83 26.55 -1.67 21.62
N PHE A 84 26.88 -1.48 22.91
CA PHE A 84 27.85 -0.46 23.35
C PHE A 84 29.11 -1.17 23.84
N LEU A 85 30.18 -1.14 23.04
CA LEU A 85 31.55 -1.51 23.42
C LEU A 85 32.41 -0.25 23.43
N LEU A 86 32.62 0.33 24.61
CA LEU A 86 33.79 1.16 24.89
C LEU A 86 34.76 0.32 25.72
N GLY A 87 36.05 0.41 25.37
CA GLY A 87 37.12 -0.45 25.88
C GLY A 87 37.14 -0.59 27.41
N SER A 88 37.62 -1.77 27.85
CA SER A 88 37.54 -2.36 29.19
C SER A 88 36.21 -3.08 29.47
N GLY A 89 36.23 -4.40 29.28
CA GLY A 89 35.07 -5.29 29.43
C GLY A 89 34.52 -5.38 30.87
N VAL A 90 33.78 -4.34 31.26
CA VAL A 90 32.78 -4.35 32.34
C VAL A 90 31.58 -3.52 31.88
N VAL A 91 30.40 -4.15 31.80
CA VAL A 91 29.11 -3.46 31.66
C VAL A 91 28.60 -3.11 33.05
N PHE A 92 28.40 -1.83 33.32
CA PHE A 92 27.52 -1.31 34.36
C PHE A 92 26.96 0.02 33.88
N VAL A 93 25.67 0.27 34.08
CA VAL A 93 25.19 1.66 34.23
C VAL A 93 23.98 1.65 35.20
N PRO A 94 23.69 2.77 35.89
CA PRO A 94 24.32 3.25 37.11
C PRO A 94 23.39 3.12 38.33
N SER A 95 23.97 3.37 39.52
CA SER A 95 23.40 3.44 40.87
C SER A 95 23.34 2.13 41.67
N PHE A 96 24.01 2.17 42.84
CA PHE A 96 24.11 1.17 43.89
C PHE A 96 25.07 -0.02 43.68
N ILE A 97 26.35 0.29 43.48
CA ILE A 97 27.44 -0.54 44.01
C ILE A 97 27.95 0.14 45.29
N SER A 98 27.68 -0.47 46.45
CA SER A 98 28.46 -0.17 47.66
C SER A 98 28.79 -1.36 48.55
N ASP A 99 28.27 -2.57 48.34
CA ASP A 99 28.44 -3.66 49.32
C ASP A 99 28.79 -5.03 48.72
N PHE A 100 29.96 -5.18 48.10
CA PHE A 100 30.56 -6.51 47.92
C PHE A 100 31.99 -6.61 48.49
N PRO A 101 32.34 -7.71 49.20
CA PRO A 101 33.62 -7.81 49.90
C PRO A 101 34.80 -8.10 48.97
N ASP A 102 35.99 -7.60 49.33
CA ASP A 102 37.22 -7.60 48.52
C ASP A 102 37.74 -8.98 48.06
N ARG A 103 37.24 -10.09 48.60
CA ARG A 103 37.64 -11.45 48.18
C ARG A 103 37.08 -11.89 46.82
N ALA A 104 36.16 -11.14 46.21
CA ALA A 104 35.61 -11.45 44.88
C ALA A 104 36.37 -10.80 43.71
N LYS A 105 37.43 -10.03 43.97
CA LYS A 105 38.15 -9.24 42.94
C LYS A 105 39.32 -9.98 42.25
N GLU A 106 39.65 -11.22 42.62
CA GLU A 106 40.89 -11.90 42.16
C GLU A 106 40.71 -13.04 41.13
N VAL A 107 39.66 -13.04 40.30
CA VAL A 107 39.58 -13.99 39.17
C VAL A 107 39.50 -13.23 37.85
N VAL A 108 40.66 -12.98 37.24
CA VAL A 108 40.82 -12.39 35.91
C VAL A 108 40.87 -13.50 34.86
N PHE A 109 39.97 -13.47 33.86
CA PHE A 109 39.98 -14.37 32.71
C PHE A 109 40.68 -13.74 31.50
N SER A 110 41.53 -14.52 30.82
CA SER A 110 42.23 -14.11 29.59
C SER A 110 41.40 -14.33 28.32
N VAL A 111 41.67 -13.53 27.29
CA VAL A 111 40.87 -13.32 26.07
C VAL A 111 41.24 -14.32 24.96
N GLU A 112 40.98 -15.62 25.13
CA GLU A 112 41.08 -16.58 24.01
C GLU A 112 39.82 -17.44 23.86
N LYS A 113 39.12 -17.24 22.73
CA LYS A 113 38.00 -18.05 22.28
C LYS A 113 38.51 -19.32 21.60
N THR A 114 38.73 -20.39 22.36
CA THR A 114 38.86 -21.75 21.80
C THR A 114 37.94 -22.73 22.53
N PRO A 115 37.40 -23.77 21.85
CA PRO A 115 36.54 -24.80 22.46
C PRO A 115 37.20 -25.53 23.66
N GLN A 116 38.53 -25.56 23.72
CA GLN A 116 39.30 -26.14 24.84
C GLN A 116 39.28 -25.26 26.10
N ALA A 117 39.26 -23.93 25.96
CA ALA A 117 39.14 -23.01 27.11
C ALA A 117 37.75 -23.14 27.76
N THR A 118 36.70 -23.24 26.96
CA THR A 118 35.32 -23.49 27.44
C THR A 118 35.20 -24.84 28.14
N ARG A 119 35.85 -25.91 27.65
CA ARG A 119 35.89 -27.22 28.32
C ARG A 119 36.57 -27.17 29.69
N LYS A 120 37.69 -26.44 29.82
CA LYS A 120 38.44 -26.31 31.07
C LYS A 120 37.67 -25.50 32.13
N VAL A 121 36.92 -24.49 31.69
CA VAL A 121 36.01 -23.70 32.53
C VAL A 121 34.80 -24.53 32.98
N CYS A 122 34.18 -25.32 32.09
CA CYS A 122 33.11 -26.26 32.45
C CYS A 122 33.58 -27.34 33.43
N TYR A 123 34.79 -27.89 33.23
CA TYR A 123 35.38 -28.90 34.11
C TYR A 123 35.67 -28.34 35.52
N GLN A 124 36.19 -27.11 35.60
CA GLN A 124 36.43 -26.42 36.89
C GLN A 124 35.14 -25.98 37.58
N PHE A 125 34.12 -25.58 36.81
CA PHE A 125 32.78 -25.22 37.30
C PHE A 125 32.06 -26.42 37.92
N LEU A 126 32.10 -27.59 37.26
CA LEU A 126 31.50 -28.83 37.77
C LEU A 126 32.19 -29.34 39.04
N LYS A 127 33.53 -29.29 39.07
CA LYS A 127 34.33 -29.67 40.25
C LYS A 127 34.10 -28.74 41.45
N LYS A 128 33.90 -27.44 41.22
CA LYS A 128 33.61 -26.44 42.27
C LYS A 128 32.18 -26.56 42.84
N HIS A 129 31.27 -27.20 42.10
CA HIS A 129 29.88 -27.45 42.51
C HIS A 129 29.60 -28.91 42.89
N GLY A 130 30.64 -29.71 43.14
CA GLY A 130 30.54 -31.05 43.72
C GLY A 130 30.03 -32.15 42.79
N MET A 131 30.10 -31.94 41.47
CA MET A 131 29.76 -32.94 40.47
C MET A 131 31.05 -33.44 39.81
N ASP A 132 31.43 -34.70 40.06
CA ASP A 132 32.56 -35.32 39.36
C ASP A 132 32.14 -35.65 37.92
N PRO A 133 32.82 -35.09 36.90
CA PRO A 133 32.53 -35.43 35.51
C PRO A 133 32.98 -36.87 35.24
N ILE A 134 32.10 -37.67 34.64
CA ILE A 134 32.41 -39.02 34.16
C ILE A 134 33.59 -38.92 33.19
N GLU A 135 34.64 -39.70 33.44
CA GLU A 135 35.80 -39.86 32.55
C GLU A 135 35.33 -40.23 31.14
N ILE A 136 35.38 -39.27 30.22
CA ILE A 136 35.39 -39.54 28.79
C ILE A 136 36.86 -39.69 28.44
N GLY A 137 37.27 -40.93 28.16
CA GLY A 137 38.66 -41.35 28.02
C GLY A 137 39.50 -40.55 27.02
N ASP A 138 40.79 -40.52 27.33
CA ASP A 138 41.90 -39.96 26.58
C ASP A 138 42.18 -40.70 25.25
N ASP A 139 41.20 -40.79 24.34
CA ASP A 139 41.41 -41.35 23.00
C ASP A 139 40.86 -40.43 21.89
N LEU A 140 41.40 -39.21 21.82
CA LEU A 140 41.42 -38.43 20.59
C LEU A 140 42.89 -38.11 20.26
N PRO A 141 43.42 -38.60 19.14
CA PRO A 141 44.84 -38.48 18.83
C PRO A 141 45.22 -37.01 18.74
N ALA A 142 46.27 -36.65 19.49
CA ALA A 142 46.90 -35.34 19.43
C ALA A 142 47.57 -35.14 18.05
N THR A 143 46.85 -34.61 17.07
CA THR A 143 47.46 -33.90 15.95
C THR A 143 47.62 -32.44 16.35
N LEU A 144 48.86 -32.06 16.65
CA LEU A 144 49.29 -30.67 16.80
C LEU A 144 48.95 -29.89 15.51
N THR A 145 47.89 -29.08 15.52
CA THR A 145 47.70 -28.02 14.53
C THR A 145 48.22 -26.71 15.15
N THR A 146 49.44 -26.34 14.80
CA THR A 146 49.91 -24.95 14.96
C THR A 146 48.97 -24.03 14.18
N GLU A 147 48.25 -23.15 14.87
CA GLU A 147 47.31 -22.21 14.27
C GLU A 147 48.11 -21.10 13.56
N ILE A 148 48.27 -21.21 12.24
CA ILE A 148 48.99 -20.21 11.42
C ILE A 148 48.15 -18.92 11.36
N ARG A 149 48.71 -17.79 11.83
CA ARG A 149 48.06 -16.47 11.72
C ARG A 149 48.45 -15.80 10.39
N PHE A 150 47.46 -15.29 9.65
CA PHE A 150 47.67 -14.62 8.36
C PHE A 150 47.60 -13.09 8.50
N PRO A 151 48.66 -12.33 8.18
CA PRO A 151 48.70 -10.87 8.30
C PRO A 151 47.96 -10.18 7.14
N TYR A 152 47.36 -9.01 7.42
CA TYR A 152 46.88 -8.10 6.38
C TYR A 152 48.01 -7.20 5.87
N ILE A 153 48.06 -6.95 4.57
CA ILE A 153 49.04 -6.07 3.92
C ILE A 153 48.27 -4.93 3.26
N HIS A 154 48.48 -3.71 3.75
CA HIS A 154 47.90 -2.48 3.19
C HIS A 154 48.45 -2.19 1.80
N ARG A 155 47.60 -1.65 0.93
CA ARG A 155 47.90 -1.34 -0.47
C ARG A 155 47.62 0.12 -0.79
N GLU A 156 48.31 0.65 -1.79
CA GLU A 156 48.22 2.07 -2.19
C GLU A 156 46.79 2.51 -2.57
N ILE A 157 46.02 1.62 -3.23
CA ILE A 157 44.62 1.84 -3.63
C ILE A 157 43.71 2.22 -2.45
N GLU A 158 44.01 1.77 -1.22
CA GLU A 158 43.24 2.14 -0.03
C GLU A 158 43.27 3.65 0.25
N GLY A 159 44.41 4.30 -0.05
CA GLY A 159 44.56 5.75 0.08
C GLY A 159 43.71 6.50 -0.94
N GLU A 160 43.71 6.05 -2.20
CA GLU A 160 42.93 6.65 -3.29
C GLU A 160 41.43 6.61 -3.01
N ILE A 161 40.92 5.45 -2.54
CA ILE A 161 39.51 5.29 -2.19
C ILE A 161 39.10 6.26 -1.08
N LYS A 162 39.94 6.42 -0.05
CA LYS A 162 39.67 7.32 1.08
C LYS A 162 39.61 8.78 0.64
N GLU A 163 40.57 9.22 -0.19
CA GLU A 163 40.58 10.58 -0.74
C GLU A 163 39.33 10.86 -1.58
N ARG A 164 38.91 9.88 -2.39
CA ARG A 164 37.71 10.01 -3.22
C ARG A 164 36.43 10.15 -2.40
N ILE A 165 36.30 9.42 -1.29
CA ILE A 165 35.17 9.54 -0.37
C ILE A 165 35.13 10.93 0.27
N ASP A 166 36.29 11.47 0.66
CA ASP A 166 36.37 12.78 1.33
C ASP A 166 36.08 13.96 0.36
N GLN A 167 36.24 13.79 -0.96
CA GLN A 167 36.05 14.85 -1.97
C GLN A 167 34.68 14.84 -2.68
N THR A 168 33.88 13.78 -2.56
CA THR A 168 32.61 13.68 -3.29
C THR A 168 31.53 14.62 -2.74
N THR A 169 30.72 15.19 -3.62
CA THR A 169 29.45 15.88 -3.25
C THR A 169 28.22 15.10 -3.72
N ARG A 170 28.42 13.93 -4.35
CA ARG A 170 27.36 13.08 -4.89
C ARG A 170 27.18 11.86 -3.99
N PHE A 171 25.96 11.68 -3.49
CA PHE A 171 25.54 10.52 -2.73
C PHE A 171 24.21 9.96 -3.27
N PRO A 172 24.02 8.63 -3.29
CA PRO A 172 24.95 7.60 -2.83
C PRO A 172 26.21 7.47 -3.71
N LEU A 173 27.39 7.31 -3.09
CA LEU A 173 28.65 7.01 -3.79
C LEU A 173 28.81 5.49 -3.86
N LEU A 174 28.93 4.93 -5.08
CA LEU A 174 29.03 3.49 -5.30
C LEU A 174 30.44 3.18 -5.76
N ILE A 175 31.17 2.43 -4.93
CA ILE A 175 32.56 2.03 -5.16
C ILE A 175 32.61 0.51 -5.35
N LEU A 176 33.15 0.07 -6.47
CA LEU A 176 33.40 -1.33 -6.75
C LEU A 176 34.89 -1.65 -6.61
N ILE A 177 35.23 -2.52 -5.67
CA ILE A 177 36.55 -3.13 -5.59
C ILE A 177 36.48 -4.43 -6.39
N THR A 178 37.03 -4.42 -7.60
CA THR A 178 37.06 -5.55 -8.51
C THR A 178 38.44 -6.22 -8.55
N GLY A 179 38.54 -7.41 -9.11
CA GLY A 179 39.80 -8.15 -9.21
C GLY A 179 39.57 -9.65 -9.22
N GLU A 180 40.63 -10.41 -9.46
CA GLU A 180 40.52 -11.88 -9.51
C GLU A 180 40.01 -12.46 -8.18
N GLN A 181 39.45 -13.66 -8.20
CA GLN A 181 38.99 -14.30 -6.97
C GLN A 181 40.18 -14.52 -6.03
N ARG A 182 39.95 -14.42 -4.71
CA ARG A 182 41.01 -14.59 -3.67
C ARG A 182 42.14 -13.56 -3.69
N VAL A 183 42.03 -12.50 -4.47
CA VAL A 183 43.02 -11.40 -4.48
C VAL A 183 43.01 -10.54 -3.21
N GLY A 184 41.99 -10.65 -2.36
CA GLY A 184 41.89 -9.95 -1.06
C GLY A 184 40.87 -8.81 -1.00
N LYS A 185 39.94 -8.72 -1.96
CA LYS A 185 38.93 -7.63 -2.06
C LYS A 185 38.07 -7.51 -0.81
N THR A 186 37.47 -8.61 -0.35
CA THR A 186 36.65 -8.68 0.88
C THR A 186 37.39 -8.12 2.09
N LYS A 187 38.65 -8.54 2.26
CA LYS A 187 39.45 -8.10 3.40
C LYS A 187 39.77 -6.61 3.33
N MET A 188 40.07 -6.08 2.14
CA MET A 188 40.25 -4.65 1.92
C MET A 188 38.97 -3.85 2.20
N ALA A 189 37.84 -4.29 1.68
CA ALA A 189 36.56 -3.60 1.88
C ALA A 189 36.17 -3.56 3.36
N SER A 190 36.41 -4.64 4.11
CA SER A 190 36.23 -4.69 5.56
C SER A 190 37.14 -3.71 6.30
N VAL A 191 38.41 -3.58 5.91
CA VAL A 191 39.35 -2.61 6.53
C VAL A 191 38.91 -1.17 6.25
N LEU A 192 38.52 -0.85 5.01
CA LEU A 192 38.00 0.47 4.65
C LEU A 192 36.72 0.82 5.43
N ALA A 193 35.84 -0.15 5.64
CA ALA A 193 34.61 0.06 6.39
C ALA A 193 34.88 0.39 7.88
N GLU A 194 35.85 -0.29 8.52
CA GLU A 194 36.27 0.04 9.89
C GLU A 194 36.87 1.45 9.98
N ASP A 195 37.71 1.85 9.01
CA ASP A 195 38.27 3.21 8.97
C ASP A 195 37.17 4.29 8.84
N LEU A 196 36.12 4.02 8.05
CA LEU A 196 34.97 4.91 7.91
C LEU A 196 34.09 4.92 9.16
N ARG A 197 33.99 3.79 9.88
CA ARG A 197 33.31 3.73 11.18
C ARG A 197 33.98 4.67 12.19
N GLU A 198 35.30 4.73 12.21
CA GLU A 198 36.04 5.69 13.04
C GLU A 198 35.77 7.16 12.67
N LYS A 199 35.42 7.43 11.39
CA LYS A 199 34.96 8.75 10.91
C LYS A 199 33.48 9.05 11.19
N GLY A 200 32.77 8.19 11.92
CA GLY A 200 31.36 8.39 12.32
C GLY A 200 30.33 7.88 11.33
N PHE A 201 30.72 7.03 10.37
CA PHE A 201 29.76 6.34 9.50
C PHE A 201 29.15 5.12 10.20
N LEU A 202 27.83 4.93 10.03
CA LEU A 202 27.16 3.70 10.41
C LEU A 202 27.40 2.61 9.35
N VAL A 203 28.07 1.53 9.71
CA VAL A 203 28.46 0.46 8.77
C VAL A 203 27.46 -0.69 8.83
N HIS A 204 26.82 -0.98 7.70
CA HIS A 204 25.95 -2.14 7.49
C HIS A 204 26.59 -3.08 6.48
N GLN A 205 26.90 -4.30 6.90
CA GLN A 205 27.26 -5.38 5.98
C GLN A 205 25.99 -6.13 5.57
N VAL A 206 25.79 -6.28 4.26
CA VAL A 206 24.56 -6.85 3.70
C VAL A 206 24.87 -7.86 2.61
N PHE A 207 24.06 -8.91 2.57
CA PHE A 207 24.16 -10.01 1.61
C PHE A 207 22.95 -10.07 0.69
N SER A 208 21.84 -9.45 1.09
CA SER A 208 20.58 -9.39 0.35
C SER A 208 19.84 -8.07 0.58
N VAL A 209 18.84 -7.77 -0.26
CA VAL A 209 17.93 -6.63 -0.06
C VAL A 209 17.12 -6.80 1.22
N LEU A 210 16.81 -8.03 1.61
CA LEU A 210 16.08 -8.33 2.84
C LEU A 210 16.83 -7.85 4.08
N ASP A 211 18.16 -7.98 4.10
CA ASP A 211 18.98 -7.49 5.21
C ASP A 211 18.77 -5.99 5.41
N LEU A 212 18.86 -5.21 4.32
CA LEU A 212 18.60 -3.77 4.35
C LEU A 212 17.18 -3.46 4.82
N LYS A 213 16.16 -4.17 4.33
CA LYS A 213 14.77 -3.95 4.79
C LYS A 213 14.62 -4.20 6.29
N MET A 214 15.28 -5.21 6.83
CA MET A 214 15.25 -5.52 8.26
C MET A 214 15.94 -4.43 9.09
N TRP A 215 17.13 -3.97 8.68
CA TRP A 215 17.87 -2.90 9.36
C TRP A 215 17.04 -1.61 9.49
N TYR A 216 16.28 -1.28 8.46
CA TYR A 216 15.50 -0.04 8.40
C TYR A 216 14.02 -0.24 8.73
N ASP A 217 13.58 -1.46 9.09
CA ASP A 217 12.16 -1.80 9.31
C ASP A 217 11.26 -1.36 8.13
N ALA A 218 11.75 -1.58 6.93
CA ALA A 218 11.09 -1.15 5.71
C ALA A 218 10.13 -2.23 5.20
N SER A 219 8.87 -1.85 4.95
CA SER A 219 7.85 -2.78 4.44
C SER A 219 8.08 -3.18 2.98
N ASP A 220 8.71 -2.31 2.20
CA ASP A 220 8.96 -2.47 0.77
C ASP A 220 10.20 -1.67 0.34
N ASP A 221 10.64 -1.83 -0.92
CA ASP A 221 11.83 -1.15 -1.45
C ASP A 221 11.71 0.38 -1.43
N LEU A 222 10.50 0.90 -1.63
CA LEU A 222 10.26 2.34 -1.63
C LEU A 222 10.38 2.90 -0.22
N ASP A 223 9.82 2.21 0.77
CA ASP A 223 9.97 2.53 2.18
C ASP A 223 11.45 2.46 2.59
N LEU A 224 12.19 1.45 2.12
CA LEU A 224 13.62 1.29 2.39
C LEU A 224 14.42 2.47 1.87
N LEU A 225 14.26 2.83 0.59
CA LEU A 225 14.95 3.98 -0.01
C LEU A 225 14.61 5.28 0.72
N THR A 226 13.36 5.43 1.14
CA THR A 226 12.90 6.58 1.91
C THR A 226 13.55 6.61 3.30
N ARG A 227 13.75 5.47 3.96
CA ARG A 227 14.35 5.42 5.30
C ARG A 227 15.87 5.54 5.28
N LEU A 228 16.54 5.07 4.22
CA LEU A 228 17.99 5.18 4.06
C LEU A 228 18.47 6.66 4.10
N ASP A 229 17.67 7.58 3.57
CA ASP A 229 18.01 9.00 3.47
C ASP A 229 17.65 9.81 4.75
N ASP A 230 17.93 9.31 5.95
CA ASP A 230 17.56 9.92 7.24
C ASP A 230 18.51 11.03 7.76
N GLY A 231 19.57 11.37 7.02
CA GLY A 231 20.60 12.36 7.40
C GLY A 231 21.82 11.79 8.14
N GLN A 232 21.83 10.53 8.56
CA GLN A 232 22.99 9.88 9.17
C GLN A 232 23.96 9.31 8.12
N LYS A 233 25.26 9.56 8.28
CA LYS A 233 26.31 9.01 7.40
C LYS A 233 26.35 7.49 7.46
N LYS A 234 26.37 6.81 6.31
CA LYS A 234 26.26 5.35 6.22
C LYS A 234 27.27 4.73 5.27
N VAL A 235 27.74 3.54 5.62
CA VAL A 235 28.48 2.65 4.72
C VAL A 235 27.69 1.37 4.55
N ILE A 236 27.36 1.01 3.31
CA ILE A 236 26.76 -0.28 2.96
C ILE A 236 27.87 -1.13 2.33
N LEU A 237 28.28 -2.19 3.03
CA LEU A 237 29.31 -3.13 2.59
C LEU A 237 28.64 -4.34 1.94
N ILE A 238 28.92 -4.56 0.66
CA ILE A 238 28.41 -5.70 -0.11
C ILE A 238 29.60 -6.59 -0.48
N ASP A 239 29.60 -7.82 0.00
CA ASP A 239 30.68 -8.76 -0.29
C ASP A 239 30.30 -9.73 -1.43
N ASP A 240 31.22 -9.92 -2.38
CA ASP A 240 31.13 -10.80 -3.54
C ASP A 240 29.85 -10.63 -4.38
N LEU A 241 29.58 -9.39 -4.82
CA LEU A 241 28.48 -9.07 -5.72
C LEU A 241 28.60 -9.87 -7.03
N SER A 242 27.60 -10.69 -7.32
CA SER A 242 27.55 -11.59 -8.48
C SER A 242 26.29 -11.40 -9.33
N ASP A 243 26.39 -11.73 -10.63
CA ASP A 243 25.25 -11.70 -11.57
C ASP A 243 24.12 -12.62 -11.08
N GLY A 244 23.01 -12.04 -10.64
CA GLY A 244 21.89 -12.74 -10.00
C GLY A 244 21.64 -12.35 -8.54
N SER A 245 22.47 -11.48 -7.94
CA SER A 245 22.17 -10.89 -6.63
C SER A 245 20.96 -9.96 -6.72
N ASP A 246 20.02 -10.12 -5.78
CA ASP A 246 18.86 -9.23 -5.59
C ASP A 246 19.27 -7.78 -5.27
N LEU A 247 20.51 -7.57 -4.82
CA LEU A 247 21.10 -6.26 -4.59
C LEU A 247 21.38 -5.51 -5.91
N ILE A 248 21.60 -6.17 -7.04
CA ILE A 248 21.96 -5.49 -8.31
C ILE A 248 20.85 -4.51 -8.74
N PRO A 249 19.58 -4.91 -8.86
CA PRO A 249 18.50 -3.96 -9.19
C PRO A 249 18.39 -2.80 -8.19
N LEU A 250 18.61 -3.05 -6.89
CA LEU A 250 18.63 -2.01 -5.88
C LEU A 250 19.83 -1.06 -6.02
N MET A 251 21.01 -1.58 -6.34
CA MET A 251 22.22 -0.77 -6.55
C MET A 251 22.14 0.06 -7.83
N GLU A 252 21.63 -0.52 -8.92
CA GLU A 252 21.33 0.22 -10.15
C GLU A 252 20.36 1.37 -9.85
N LYS A 253 19.29 1.10 -9.08
CA LYS A 253 18.38 2.14 -8.64
C LYS A 253 19.10 3.19 -7.77
N LEU A 254 19.88 2.80 -6.77
CA LEU A 254 20.66 3.68 -5.91
C LEU A 254 21.68 4.53 -6.67
N SER A 255 22.23 4.03 -7.78
CA SER A 255 23.14 4.77 -8.65
C SER A 255 22.46 5.94 -9.39
N THR A 256 21.16 5.81 -9.64
CA THR A 256 20.35 6.79 -10.40
C THR A 256 19.66 7.82 -9.52
N ILE A 257 19.55 7.58 -8.22
CA ILE A 257 18.92 8.51 -7.28
C ILE A 257 19.97 9.39 -6.58
N SER A 258 19.53 10.52 -6.05
CA SER A 258 20.36 11.38 -5.20
C SER A 258 19.77 11.41 -3.79
N THR A 259 20.63 11.30 -2.78
CA THR A 259 20.25 11.37 -1.36
C THR A 259 20.84 12.62 -0.72
N GLY A 260 20.15 13.21 0.27
CA GLY A 260 20.72 14.23 1.13
C GLY A 260 21.71 13.66 2.14
N THR A 261 21.60 12.35 2.39
CA THR A 261 22.43 11.57 3.30
C THR A 261 23.73 11.11 2.64
N GLU A 262 24.85 11.17 3.36
CA GLU A 262 26.14 10.66 2.91
C GLU A 262 26.17 9.12 2.97
N ILE A 263 25.72 8.47 1.91
CA ILE A 263 25.70 7.01 1.77
C ILE A 263 26.85 6.57 0.87
N VAL A 264 27.77 5.77 1.42
CA VAL A 264 28.88 5.16 0.68
C VAL A 264 28.63 3.66 0.56
N ILE A 265 28.57 3.14 -0.65
CA ILE A 265 28.38 1.72 -0.92
C ILE A 265 29.71 1.16 -1.41
N ILE A 266 30.26 0.20 -0.66
CA ILE A 266 31.49 -0.49 -1.03
C ILE A 266 31.13 -1.92 -1.39
N ALA A 267 31.20 -2.26 -2.67
CA ALA A 267 30.96 -3.60 -3.15
C ALA A 267 32.27 -4.28 -3.56
N THR A 268 32.40 -5.57 -3.33
CA THR A 268 33.48 -6.38 -3.90
C THR A 268 32.93 -7.28 -5.01
N SER A 269 33.66 -7.47 -6.12
CA SER A 269 33.25 -8.43 -7.16
C SER A 269 34.43 -8.97 -7.96
N THR A 270 34.21 -10.09 -8.66
CA THR A 270 35.11 -10.57 -9.71
C THR A 270 34.83 -9.95 -11.07
N LYS A 271 33.65 -9.32 -11.23
CA LYS A 271 33.19 -8.65 -12.44
C LYS A 271 33.19 -7.14 -12.25
N THR A 272 32.96 -6.43 -13.33
CA THR A 272 32.73 -4.99 -13.34
C THR A 272 31.29 -4.72 -13.73
N TYR A 273 30.69 -3.74 -13.09
CA TYR A 273 29.31 -3.32 -13.33
C TYR A 273 29.32 -1.84 -13.71
N ASP A 274 28.65 -1.51 -14.81
CA ASP A 274 28.74 -0.18 -15.43
C ASP A 274 28.04 0.92 -14.59
N PHE A 275 27.18 0.54 -13.63
CA PHE A 275 26.44 1.46 -12.77
C PHE A 275 27.20 1.93 -11.52
N PHE A 276 28.42 1.41 -11.27
CA PHE A 276 29.25 1.93 -10.18
C PHE A 276 29.94 3.23 -10.60
N HIS A 277 29.97 4.18 -9.67
CA HIS A 277 30.59 5.49 -9.90
C HIS A 277 32.11 5.39 -9.99
N GLU A 278 32.71 4.52 -9.17
CA GLU A 278 34.16 4.31 -9.09
C GLU A 278 34.49 2.82 -9.10
N ILE A 279 35.48 2.42 -9.88
CA ILE A 279 35.88 1.01 -10.02
C ILE A 279 37.40 0.90 -9.79
N TYR A 280 37.79 0.22 -8.72
CA TYR A 280 39.19 -0.02 -8.35
C TYR A 280 39.55 -1.48 -8.58
N ARG A 281 40.57 -1.74 -9.41
CA ARG A 281 41.00 -3.10 -9.74
C ARG A 281 42.18 -3.54 -8.89
N LEU A 282 41.95 -4.58 -8.09
CA LEU A 282 42.94 -5.17 -7.22
C LEU A 282 43.82 -6.18 -7.97
N SER A 283 45.14 -5.98 -7.91
CA SER A 283 46.15 -6.85 -8.53
C SER A 283 46.64 -7.94 -7.56
N PRO A 284 47.13 -9.10 -8.03
CA PRO A 284 47.82 -10.08 -7.18
C PRO A 284 49.02 -9.46 -6.45
N PHE A 285 49.41 -10.05 -5.32
CA PHE A 285 50.64 -9.66 -4.64
C PHE A 285 51.84 -9.86 -5.56
N THR A 286 52.75 -8.90 -5.54
CA THR A 286 54.11 -9.03 -6.06
C THR A 286 54.87 -10.12 -5.31
N LEU A 287 56.00 -10.57 -5.87
CA LEU A 287 56.89 -11.52 -5.19
C LEU A 287 57.33 -10.99 -3.81
N LYS A 288 57.58 -9.68 -3.70
CA LYS A 288 57.96 -9.01 -2.45
C LYS A 288 56.84 -9.01 -1.42
N GLU A 289 55.61 -8.68 -1.81
CA GLU A 289 54.44 -8.75 -0.92
C GLU A 289 54.14 -10.20 -0.50
N THR A 290 54.35 -11.16 -1.42
CA THR A 290 54.23 -12.60 -1.12
C THR A 290 55.25 -13.02 -0.07
N GLN A 291 56.50 -12.59 -0.21
CA GLN A 291 57.54 -12.84 0.79
C GLN A 291 57.15 -12.26 2.15
N ILE A 292 56.73 -10.99 2.21
CA ILE A 292 56.32 -10.35 3.46
C ILE A 292 55.14 -11.09 4.10
N PHE A 293 54.15 -11.49 3.30
CA PHE A 293 52.97 -12.23 3.76
C PHE A 293 53.35 -13.59 4.36
N LEU A 294 54.20 -14.36 3.65
CA LEU A 294 54.64 -15.67 4.08
C LEU A 294 55.57 -15.61 5.31
N GLU A 295 56.52 -14.68 5.32
CA GLU A 295 57.48 -14.52 6.43
C GLU A 295 56.80 -14.12 7.74
N ARG A 296 55.77 -13.27 7.66
CA ARG A 296 54.96 -12.89 8.82
C ARG A 296 54.04 -14.01 9.29
N SER A 297 53.67 -14.97 8.41
CA SER A 297 52.78 -16.08 8.74
C SER A 297 53.53 -17.29 9.32
N LEU A 298 54.73 -17.59 8.81
CA LEU A 298 55.46 -18.84 9.08
C LEU A 298 56.88 -18.63 9.63
N GLY A 299 57.34 -17.37 9.77
CA GLY A 299 58.74 -17.05 10.04
C GLY A 299 59.60 -17.10 8.77
N LYS A 300 60.93 -17.12 8.90
CA LYS A 300 61.83 -17.10 7.73
C LYS A 300 61.64 -18.32 6.84
N ILE A 301 61.39 -18.09 5.54
CA ILE A 301 61.22 -19.14 4.52
C ILE A 301 62.32 -18.98 3.46
N GLN A 302 62.73 -20.07 2.82
CA GLN A 302 63.67 -20.04 1.69
C GLN A 302 63.05 -19.36 0.45
N ASP A 303 63.86 -18.60 -0.30
CA ASP A 303 63.44 -17.86 -1.50
C ASP A 303 62.87 -18.79 -2.59
N SER A 304 63.37 -20.03 -2.68
CA SER A 304 62.85 -21.08 -3.58
C SER A 304 61.38 -21.43 -3.27
N THR A 305 61.05 -21.63 -2.00
CA THR A 305 59.68 -21.92 -1.54
C THR A 305 58.77 -20.70 -1.72
N VAL A 306 59.26 -19.48 -1.48
CA VAL A 306 58.50 -18.24 -1.75
C VAL A 306 58.16 -18.12 -3.24
N ARG A 307 59.13 -18.34 -4.13
CA ARG A 307 58.90 -18.32 -5.59
C ARG A 307 57.94 -19.43 -6.04
N LEU A 308 58.04 -20.62 -5.46
CA LEU A 308 57.15 -21.74 -5.77
C LEU A 308 55.71 -21.45 -5.34
N ILE A 309 55.50 -21.04 -4.08
CA ILE A 309 54.17 -20.67 -3.58
C ILE A 309 53.61 -19.48 -4.35
N HIS A 310 54.44 -18.47 -4.66
CA HIS A 310 54.04 -17.35 -5.50
C HIS A 310 53.61 -17.79 -6.90
N HIS A 311 54.35 -18.72 -7.54
CA HIS A 311 54.01 -19.26 -8.85
C HIS A 311 52.71 -20.07 -8.82
N LEU A 312 52.54 -20.95 -7.84
CA LEU A 312 51.36 -21.80 -7.68
C LEU A 312 50.10 -21.02 -7.32
N SER A 313 50.23 -20.01 -6.45
CA SER A 313 49.15 -19.10 -6.09
C SER A 313 48.94 -17.98 -7.11
N ARG A 314 49.85 -17.80 -8.07
CA ARG A 314 49.93 -16.63 -8.97
C ARG A 314 49.94 -15.28 -8.23
N GLY A 315 50.46 -15.23 -7.01
CA GLY A 315 50.41 -14.04 -6.17
C GLY A 315 49.05 -13.79 -5.49
N LEU A 316 48.08 -14.70 -5.56
CA LEU A 316 46.75 -14.53 -4.94
C LEU A 316 46.78 -14.94 -3.46
N PRO A 317 46.57 -14.00 -2.50
CA PRO A 317 46.70 -14.28 -1.07
C PRO A 317 45.78 -15.40 -0.58
N GLY A 318 44.54 -15.45 -1.07
CA GLY A 318 43.60 -16.50 -0.66
C GLY A 318 43.93 -17.87 -1.22
N TYR A 319 44.73 -18.00 -2.29
CA TYR A 319 45.30 -19.30 -2.69
C TYR A 319 46.52 -19.66 -1.84
N MET A 320 47.34 -18.67 -1.45
CA MET A 320 48.43 -18.91 -0.50
C MET A 320 47.89 -19.45 0.83
N VAL A 321 46.83 -18.86 1.37
CA VAL A 321 46.18 -19.34 2.61
C VAL A 321 45.73 -20.80 2.47
N GLU A 322 45.08 -21.18 1.36
CA GLU A 322 44.63 -22.57 1.16
C GLU A 322 45.79 -23.54 0.92
N ILE A 323 46.78 -23.16 0.11
CA ILE A 323 48.00 -23.96 -0.06
C ILE A 323 48.65 -24.20 1.31
N LEU A 324 48.73 -23.18 2.16
CA LEU A 324 49.29 -23.31 3.51
C LEU A 324 48.43 -24.16 4.46
N LYS A 325 47.10 -24.11 4.34
CA LYS A 325 46.20 -25.01 5.09
C LYS A 325 46.36 -26.47 4.64
N VAL A 326 46.50 -26.72 3.34
CA VAL A 326 46.71 -28.07 2.76
C VAL A 326 48.09 -28.61 3.13
N LEU A 327 49.11 -27.74 3.20
CA LEU A 327 50.45 -28.10 3.63
C LEU A 327 50.58 -28.28 5.16
N ASN A 328 49.54 -27.99 5.94
CA ASN A 328 49.58 -28.14 7.40
C ASN A 328 49.57 -29.64 7.78
N GLY A 329 50.77 -30.22 7.86
CA GLY A 329 51.01 -31.65 8.08
C GLY A 329 52.07 -32.27 7.14
N ALA A 330 52.49 -31.56 6.09
CA ALA A 330 53.56 -31.96 5.19
C ALA A 330 54.72 -30.95 5.26
N ASP A 331 55.96 -31.44 5.22
CA ASP A 331 57.15 -30.58 5.21
C ASP A 331 57.13 -29.67 3.96
N PRO A 332 57.07 -28.33 4.10
CA PRO A 332 56.99 -27.38 2.98
C PRO A 332 58.18 -27.43 2.01
N GLY A 333 59.18 -28.27 2.28
CA GLY A 333 60.38 -28.47 1.46
C GLY A 333 60.21 -29.35 0.22
N ASN A 334 59.07 -30.03 0.01
CA ASN A 334 58.86 -30.89 -1.17
C ASN A 334 58.01 -30.22 -2.28
N ASP A 335 58.31 -30.60 -3.53
CA ASP A 335 57.78 -30.01 -4.77
C ASP A 335 56.25 -30.18 -4.89
N VAL A 336 55.53 -29.09 -4.61
CA VAL A 336 54.05 -29.02 -4.47
C VAL A 336 53.31 -29.45 -5.75
N SER A 337 53.97 -29.39 -6.91
CA SER A 337 53.42 -29.84 -8.21
C SER A 337 53.06 -31.33 -8.23
N ASN A 338 53.75 -32.16 -7.45
CA ASN A 338 53.52 -33.62 -7.39
C ASN A 338 52.29 -34.03 -6.55
N VAL A 339 51.59 -33.07 -5.92
CA VAL A 339 50.48 -33.34 -4.98
C VAL A 339 49.10 -33.22 -5.65
N PHE A 340 48.91 -32.31 -6.60
CA PHE A 340 47.56 -31.96 -7.09
C PHE A 340 47.04 -32.80 -8.27
N GLU A 341 47.88 -33.16 -9.25
CA GLU A 341 47.42 -33.86 -10.46
C GLU A 341 46.94 -35.31 -10.20
N PRO A 342 47.63 -36.11 -9.36
CA PRO A 342 47.13 -37.44 -8.95
C PRO A 342 45.81 -37.38 -8.17
N LEU A 343 45.58 -36.30 -7.41
CA LEU A 343 44.37 -36.09 -6.61
C LEU A 343 43.14 -35.90 -7.51
N LEU A 344 43.25 -35.07 -8.56
CA LEU A 344 42.16 -34.79 -9.50
C LEU A 344 41.83 -36.00 -10.38
N GLN A 345 42.84 -36.75 -10.83
CA GLN A 345 42.62 -37.97 -11.61
C GLN A 345 41.88 -39.04 -10.81
N LYS A 346 42.10 -39.14 -9.50
CA LYS A 346 41.46 -40.13 -8.62
C LYS A 346 39.97 -39.91 -8.42
N LEU A 347 39.49 -38.68 -8.59
CA LEU A 347 38.09 -38.30 -8.41
C LEU A 347 37.32 -38.17 -9.73
N ASP A 348 38.00 -38.24 -10.88
CA ASP A 348 37.40 -38.00 -12.19
C ASP A 348 36.38 -39.08 -12.58
N SER A 349 35.11 -38.68 -12.64
CA SER A 349 33.96 -39.55 -12.94
C SER A 349 32.85 -38.77 -13.69
N PRO A 350 31.88 -39.44 -14.34
CA PRO A 350 30.75 -38.75 -14.98
C PRO A 350 29.99 -37.82 -14.01
N GLU A 351 29.84 -38.23 -12.75
CA GLU A 351 29.10 -37.52 -11.72
C GLU A 351 29.74 -36.17 -11.36
N ILE A 352 31.06 -36.13 -11.12
CA ILE A 352 31.77 -34.85 -10.81
C ILE A 352 31.89 -33.95 -12.04
N ARG A 353 31.90 -34.54 -13.25
CA ARG A 353 31.87 -33.80 -14.52
C ARG A 353 30.50 -33.15 -14.73
N ASP A 354 29.40 -33.88 -14.57
CA ASP A 354 28.05 -33.28 -14.66
C ASP A 354 27.81 -32.26 -13.54
N LEU A 355 28.33 -32.51 -12.32
CA LEU A 355 28.32 -31.55 -11.21
C LEU A 355 29.00 -30.22 -11.56
N SER A 356 30.11 -30.28 -12.32
CA SER A 356 30.83 -29.07 -12.75
C SER A 356 30.01 -28.14 -13.67
N VAL A 357 28.93 -28.64 -14.29
CA VAL A 357 28.00 -27.84 -15.13
C VAL A 357 27.18 -26.84 -14.31
N LEU A 358 27.02 -27.06 -13.00
CA LEU A 358 26.40 -26.09 -12.09
C LEU A 358 27.29 -24.84 -11.87
N GLY A 359 28.55 -24.91 -12.28
CA GLY A 359 29.54 -23.86 -12.13
C GLY A 359 30.47 -24.10 -10.93
N GLN A 360 31.40 -23.18 -10.72
CA GLN A 360 32.40 -23.28 -9.65
C GLN A 360 31.77 -23.23 -8.24
N LYS A 361 30.67 -22.47 -8.08
CA LYS A 361 29.86 -22.35 -6.87
C LYS A 361 28.40 -22.63 -7.24
N PHE A 362 27.71 -23.44 -6.46
CA PHE A 362 26.32 -23.82 -6.69
C PHE A 362 25.57 -24.13 -5.40
N THR A 363 24.24 -23.98 -5.44
CA THR A 363 23.31 -24.16 -4.33
C THR A 363 22.90 -25.62 -4.14
N GLY A 364 22.30 -25.92 -2.99
CA GLY A 364 21.63 -27.21 -2.78
C GLY A 364 20.45 -27.44 -3.71
N ASP A 365 19.76 -26.38 -4.16
CA ASP A 365 18.66 -26.47 -5.13
C ASP A 365 19.14 -26.82 -6.54
N GLU A 366 20.23 -26.21 -7.00
CA GLU A 366 20.92 -26.57 -8.24
C GLU A 366 21.38 -28.04 -8.22
N LEU A 367 21.92 -28.50 -7.09
CA LEU A 367 22.32 -29.90 -6.91
C LEU A 367 21.11 -30.86 -7.00
N ARG A 368 20.01 -30.56 -6.31
CA ARG A 368 18.77 -31.35 -6.36
C ARG A 368 18.17 -31.39 -7.76
N ALA A 369 18.15 -30.26 -8.46
CA ALA A 369 17.67 -30.17 -9.83
C ALA A 369 18.54 -31.01 -10.77
N LEU A 370 19.86 -30.97 -10.63
CA LEU A 370 20.77 -31.80 -11.42
C LEU A 370 20.57 -33.31 -11.14
N GLN A 371 20.42 -33.71 -9.88
CA GLN A 371 20.10 -35.09 -9.51
C GLN A 371 18.80 -35.57 -10.15
N LYS A 372 17.77 -34.71 -10.19
CA LYS A 372 16.49 -34.99 -10.86
C LYS A 372 16.64 -35.14 -12.38
N ILE A 373 17.48 -34.32 -13.03
CA ILE A 373 17.70 -34.33 -14.48
C ILE A 373 18.51 -35.54 -14.92
N THR A 374 19.56 -35.88 -14.16
CA THR A 374 20.50 -36.97 -14.46
C THR A 374 19.97 -38.33 -14.02
N GLY A 375 19.15 -38.37 -12.96
CA GLY A 375 18.69 -39.60 -12.32
C GLY A 375 19.75 -40.26 -11.43
N GLU A 376 20.85 -39.56 -11.14
CA GLU A 376 22.01 -40.08 -10.39
C GLU A 376 22.06 -39.53 -8.96
N ASP A 377 22.53 -40.35 -8.00
CA ASP A 377 22.80 -39.89 -6.64
C ASP A 377 24.21 -39.27 -6.54
N LEU A 378 24.26 -37.94 -6.64
CA LEU A 378 25.48 -37.15 -6.55
C LEU A 378 26.03 -36.96 -5.12
N SER A 379 25.33 -37.41 -4.07
CA SER A 379 25.72 -37.17 -2.67
C SER A 379 27.10 -37.77 -2.35
N ARG A 380 27.35 -38.98 -2.85
CA ARG A 380 28.59 -39.73 -2.61
C ARG A 380 29.82 -39.12 -3.28
N ILE A 381 29.65 -38.50 -4.45
CA ILE A 381 30.77 -37.85 -5.15
C ILE A 381 31.09 -36.49 -4.50
N VAL A 382 30.06 -35.77 -4.02
CA VAL A 382 30.21 -34.53 -3.26
C VAL A 382 30.95 -34.78 -1.95
N GLU A 383 30.59 -35.82 -1.19
CA GLU A 383 31.28 -36.23 0.05
C GLU A 383 32.77 -36.54 -0.21
N LYS A 384 33.08 -37.38 -1.20
CA LYS A 384 34.47 -37.70 -1.58
C LYS A 384 35.27 -36.46 -2.02
N ALA A 385 34.64 -35.53 -2.73
CA ALA A 385 35.28 -34.31 -3.18
C ALA A 385 35.56 -33.34 -2.00
N MET A 386 34.71 -33.34 -0.97
CA MET A 386 34.94 -32.59 0.26
C MET A 386 36.08 -33.20 1.10
N ASP A 387 36.10 -34.51 1.29
CA ASP A 387 37.13 -35.22 2.07
C ASP A 387 38.54 -35.05 1.50
N THR A 388 38.64 -34.88 0.19
CA THR A 388 39.90 -34.71 -0.54
C THR A 388 40.32 -33.25 -0.68
N GLY A 389 39.51 -32.30 -0.19
CA GLY A 389 39.76 -30.86 -0.31
C GLY A 389 39.59 -30.30 -1.72
N VAL A 390 39.06 -31.08 -2.67
CA VAL A 390 38.74 -30.61 -4.04
C VAL A 390 37.49 -29.73 -4.07
N MET A 391 36.58 -29.98 -3.14
CA MET A 391 35.42 -29.15 -2.87
C MET A 391 35.35 -28.75 -1.40
N MET A 392 34.60 -27.70 -1.12
CA MET A 392 34.30 -27.22 0.22
C MET A 392 32.90 -26.60 0.25
N VAL A 393 32.38 -26.40 1.47
CA VAL A 393 31.17 -25.61 1.69
C VAL A 393 31.57 -24.20 2.11
N GLU A 394 31.10 -23.21 1.37
CA GLU A 394 31.30 -21.78 1.65
C GLU A 394 29.93 -21.13 1.75
N GLU A 395 29.57 -20.64 2.94
CA GLU A 395 28.30 -19.92 3.19
C GLU A 395 27.06 -20.71 2.74
N GLY A 396 27.00 -22.00 3.07
CA GLY A 396 25.88 -22.87 2.69
C GLY A 396 25.84 -23.29 1.21
N HIS A 397 26.83 -22.91 0.41
CA HIS A 397 26.97 -23.30 -1.00
C HIS A 397 28.09 -24.30 -1.21
N TYR A 398 27.93 -25.20 -2.18
CA TYR A 398 29.00 -26.10 -2.61
C TYR A 398 29.94 -25.36 -3.57
N ARG A 399 31.24 -25.58 -3.41
CA ARG A 399 32.26 -24.91 -4.22
C ARG A 399 33.46 -25.80 -4.51
N PHE A 400 33.97 -25.72 -5.73
CA PHE A 400 35.30 -26.26 -6.05
C PHE A 400 36.38 -25.36 -5.44
N THR A 401 37.24 -25.94 -4.61
CA THR A 401 38.23 -25.21 -3.79
C THR A 401 39.11 -24.28 -4.62
N LEU A 402 39.60 -24.78 -5.77
CA LEU A 402 40.33 -24.00 -6.77
C LEU A 402 39.53 -23.96 -8.08
N LYS A 403 39.63 -22.84 -8.82
CA LYS A 403 38.99 -22.70 -10.14
C LYS A 403 39.53 -23.74 -11.12
N GLU A 404 40.81 -24.06 -11.00
CA GLU A 404 41.54 -25.06 -11.76
C GLU A 404 40.93 -26.46 -11.60
N PHE A 405 40.38 -26.78 -10.42
CA PHE A 405 39.71 -28.06 -10.17
C PHE A 405 38.37 -28.13 -10.91
N TRP A 406 37.57 -27.07 -10.84
CA TRP A 406 36.32 -26.96 -11.60
C TRP A 406 36.58 -27.03 -13.11
N ASP A 407 37.52 -26.22 -13.62
CA ASP A 407 37.85 -26.13 -15.05
C ASP A 407 38.36 -27.47 -15.60
N TYR A 408 39.11 -28.24 -14.80
CA TYR A 408 39.56 -29.59 -15.14
C TYR A 408 38.40 -30.53 -15.47
N TYR A 409 37.35 -30.57 -14.63
CA TYR A 409 36.18 -31.43 -14.87
C TYR A 409 35.24 -30.84 -15.94
N TYR A 410 35.01 -29.53 -15.94
CA TYR A 410 34.10 -28.87 -16.87
C TYR A 410 34.56 -28.94 -18.34
N ARG A 411 35.87 -28.90 -18.59
CA ARG A 411 36.42 -29.09 -19.95
C ARG A 411 36.23 -30.51 -20.49
N LYS A 412 36.07 -31.49 -19.61
CA LYS A 412 35.86 -32.91 -19.97
C LYS A 412 34.39 -33.23 -20.27
N VAL A 413 33.46 -32.30 -20.05
CA VAL A 413 32.04 -32.47 -20.41
C VAL A 413 31.85 -32.16 -21.92
N PRO A 414 31.27 -33.06 -22.73
CA PRO A 414 30.97 -32.80 -24.13
C PRO A 414 30.00 -31.63 -24.33
N ASN A 415 30.16 -30.85 -25.41
CA ASN A 415 29.34 -29.66 -25.67
C ASN A 415 27.84 -29.96 -25.83
N GLU A 416 27.48 -31.10 -26.43
CA GLU A 416 26.08 -31.54 -26.55
C GLU A 416 25.47 -31.82 -25.17
N ARG A 417 26.25 -32.40 -24.25
CA ARG A 417 25.84 -32.67 -22.86
C ARG A 417 25.69 -31.37 -22.07
N LYS A 418 26.60 -30.40 -22.23
CA LYS A 418 26.49 -29.07 -21.61
C LYS A 418 25.19 -28.36 -22.00
N SER A 419 24.89 -28.33 -23.30
CA SER A 419 23.67 -27.71 -23.82
C SER A 419 22.41 -28.40 -23.29
N PHE A 420 22.38 -29.73 -23.29
CA PHE A 420 21.26 -30.50 -22.73
C PHE A 420 21.03 -30.19 -21.24
N LEU A 421 22.10 -30.20 -20.43
CA LEU A 421 21.99 -29.96 -18.99
C LEU A 421 21.58 -28.52 -18.70
N HIS A 422 22.17 -27.50 -19.34
CA HIS A 422 21.77 -26.11 -19.15
C HIS A 422 20.32 -25.84 -19.58
N GLU A 423 19.84 -26.46 -20.66
CA GLU A 423 18.44 -26.33 -21.09
C GLU A 423 17.47 -26.95 -20.07
N ARG A 424 17.83 -28.11 -19.50
CA ARG A 424 16.99 -28.79 -18.51
C ARG A 424 17.01 -28.06 -17.16
N LEU A 425 18.17 -27.56 -16.74
CA LEU A 425 18.32 -26.76 -15.53
C LEU A 425 17.51 -25.46 -15.60
N PHE A 426 17.49 -24.78 -16.75
CA PHE A 426 16.64 -23.59 -16.95
C PHE A 426 15.15 -23.87 -16.75
N LYS A 427 14.68 -25.08 -17.07
CA LYS A 427 13.26 -25.46 -16.95
C LYS A 427 12.89 -25.93 -15.53
N GLU A 428 13.85 -26.43 -14.77
CA GLU A 428 13.62 -27.06 -13.46
C GLU A 428 13.93 -26.12 -12.29
N LEU A 429 14.73 -25.06 -12.50
CA LEU A 429 15.18 -24.16 -11.44
C LEU A 429 14.29 -22.93 -11.26
N PRO A 430 14.24 -22.37 -10.04
CA PRO A 430 13.69 -21.03 -9.78
C PRO A 430 14.38 -19.96 -10.65
N GLU A 431 13.66 -18.87 -10.95
CA GLU A 431 14.03 -17.90 -12.00
C GLU A 431 15.43 -17.29 -11.81
N ASP A 432 15.77 -16.93 -10.58
CA ASP A 432 17.05 -16.30 -10.23
C ASP A 432 18.25 -17.21 -10.52
N LEU A 433 18.04 -18.53 -10.43
CA LEU A 433 19.05 -19.56 -10.72
C LEU A 433 18.98 -20.02 -12.19
N ALA A 434 17.80 -19.98 -12.80
CA ALA A 434 17.57 -20.44 -14.15
C ALA A 434 18.30 -19.57 -15.20
N VAL A 435 18.26 -18.24 -15.04
CA VAL A 435 18.85 -17.29 -16.01
C VAL A 435 20.36 -17.48 -16.18
N LYS A 436 21.08 -17.78 -15.09
CA LYS A 436 22.51 -18.13 -15.10
C LYS A 436 22.83 -19.22 -16.12
N HIS A 437 21.99 -20.25 -16.21
CA HIS A 437 22.22 -21.37 -17.13
C HIS A 437 21.94 -21.02 -18.59
N VAL A 438 20.96 -20.16 -18.88
CA VAL A 438 20.70 -19.68 -20.26
C VAL A 438 21.81 -18.74 -20.73
N MET A 439 22.29 -17.85 -19.86
CA MET A 439 23.40 -16.96 -20.18
C MET A 439 24.73 -17.71 -20.38
N SER A 440 24.85 -18.91 -19.82
CA SER A 440 26.00 -19.81 -19.99
C SER A 440 25.97 -20.62 -21.30
N ILE A 441 24.89 -20.56 -22.08
CA ILE A 441 24.80 -21.19 -23.41
C ILE A 441 25.67 -20.39 -24.39
N GLU A 442 26.73 -21.00 -24.91
CA GLU A 442 27.65 -20.35 -25.86
C GLU A 442 26.97 -19.95 -27.18
N ASP A 443 25.99 -20.72 -27.65
CA ASP A 443 25.23 -20.37 -28.86
C ASP A 443 24.27 -19.21 -28.61
N VAL A 444 24.64 -18.05 -29.14
CA VAL A 444 23.89 -16.78 -29.05
C VAL A 444 22.49 -16.90 -29.64
N LYS A 445 22.29 -17.73 -30.68
CA LYS A 445 20.95 -17.92 -31.29
C LYS A 445 20.02 -18.67 -30.34
N THR A 446 20.49 -19.79 -29.77
CA THR A 446 19.73 -20.57 -28.79
C THR A 446 19.41 -19.71 -27.57
N ARG A 447 20.39 -18.95 -27.06
CA ARG A 447 20.18 -18.00 -25.95
C ARG A 447 19.06 -16.99 -26.26
N ALA A 448 19.10 -16.35 -27.44
CA ALA A 448 18.09 -15.40 -27.87
C ALA A 448 16.69 -16.04 -27.95
N VAL A 449 16.58 -17.26 -28.49
CA VAL A 449 15.30 -17.98 -28.59
C VAL A 449 14.73 -18.29 -27.22
N GLN A 450 15.56 -18.75 -26.27
CA GLN A 450 15.09 -19.11 -24.92
C GLN A 450 14.62 -17.87 -24.14
N ILE A 451 15.38 -16.77 -24.15
CA ILE A 451 15.00 -15.52 -23.48
C ILE A 451 13.71 -14.95 -24.08
N LEU A 452 13.60 -14.86 -25.42
CA LEU A 452 12.40 -14.35 -26.06
C LEU A 452 11.17 -15.23 -25.81
N ARG A 453 11.34 -16.55 -25.74
CA ARG A 453 10.27 -17.50 -25.40
C ARG A 453 9.81 -17.29 -23.96
N TYR A 454 10.75 -17.14 -23.04
CA TYR A 454 10.48 -16.90 -21.62
C TYR A 454 9.73 -15.58 -21.40
N VAL A 455 10.21 -14.47 -21.97
CA VAL A 455 9.54 -13.17 -21.86
C VAL A 455 8.12 -13.23 -22.44
N ARG A 456 7.90 -13.99 -23.52
CA ARG A 456 6.56 -14.16 -24.09
C ARG A 456 5.63 -15.00 -23.20
N SER A 457 6.12 -16.06 -22.57
CA SER A 457 5.29 -16.91 -21.70
C SER A 457 4.91 -16.22 -20.40
N HIS A 458 5.81 -15.38 -19.86
CA HIS A 458 5.60 -14.66 -18.60
C HIS A 458 5.18 -13.19 -18.84
N PHE A 459 4.85 -12.83 -20.08
CA PHE A 459 4.54 -11.45 -20.46
C PHE A 459 3.41 -10.85 -19.61
N TRP A 460 2.47 -11.63 -19.10
CA TRP A 460 1.34 -11.13 -18.29
C TRP A 460 1.61 -11.18 -16.77
N GLU A 461 2.83 -11.51 -16.35
CA GLU A 461 3.23 -11.54 -14.93
C GLU A 461 3.83 -10.19 -14.56
N TYR A 462 2.96 -9.27 -14.10
CA TYR A 462 3.31 -7.86 -13.87
C TYR A 462 4.46 -7.66 -12.88
N GLU A 463 4.57 -8.51 -11.87
CA GLU A 463 5.66 -8.51 -10.87
C GLU A 463 7.04 -8.71 -11.52
N LYS A 464 7.09 -9.31 -12.71
CA LYS A 464 8.33 -9.62 -13.45
C LYS A 464 8.63 -8.62 -14.56
N THR A 465 7.83 -7.56 -14.70
CA THR A 465 7.93 -6.63 -15.83
C THR A 465 9.33 -6.03 -15.95
N ARG A 466 9.93 -5.61 -14.83
CA ARG A 466 11.26 -5.00 -14.79
C ARG A 466 12.36 -6.00 -15.14
N SER A 467 12.37 -7.17 -14.53
CA SER A 467 13.34 -8.24 -14.83
C SER A 467 13.28 -8.66 -16.30
N MET A 468 12.08 -8.73 -16.89
CA MET A 468 11.94 -9.03 -18.32
C MET A 468 12.54 -7.93 -19.21
N ILE A 469 12.43 -6.65 -18.84
CA ILE A 469 13.08 -5.54 -19.56
C ILE A 469 14.61 -5.70 -19.47
N GLU A 470 15.14 -5.96 -18.27
CA GLU A 470 16.58 -6.19 -18.04
C GLU A 470 17.11 -7.39 -18.85
N TYR A 471 16.36 -8.49 -18.94
CA TYR A 471 16.74 -9.65 -19.76
C TYR A 471 16.80 -9.32 -21.25
N LEU A 472 15.87 -8.49 -21.74
CA LEU A 472 15.85 -8.04 -23.13
C LEU A 472 17.05 -7.12 -23.44
N GLU A 473 17.41 -6.23 -22.51
CA GLU A 473 18.57 -5.34 -22.63
C GLU A 473 19.89 -6.10 -22.57
N GLY A 474 20.02 -7.06 -21.64
CA GLY A 474 21.18 -7.96 -21.57
C GLY A 474 21.35 -8.79 -22.84
N LEU A 475 20.24 -9.27 -23.41
CA LEU A 475 20.25 -9.96 -24.70
C LEU A 475 20.71 -9.03 -25.83
N GLU A 476 20.23 -7.79 -25.88
CA GLU A 476 20.63 -6.78 -26.86
C GLU A 476 22.13 -6.48 -26.81
N LYS A 477 22.68 -6.28 -25.59
CA LYS A 477 24.12 -6.10 -25.35
C LYS A 477 24.92 -7.30 -25.84
N SER A 478 24.46 -8.53 -25.57
CA SER A 478 25.14 -9.76 -25.99
C SER A 478 25.13 -9.99 -27.51
N LEU A 479 24.09 -9.54 -28.20
CA LEU A 479 23.94 -9.67 -29.65
C LEU A 479 24.79 -8.64 -30.42
N GLY A 480 25.18 -7.53 -29.77
CA GLY A 480 25.82 -6.38 -30.42
C GLY A 480 24.93 -5.66 -31.45
N ARG A 481 23.65 -6.07 -31.56
CA ARG A 481 22.65 -5.52 -32.47
C ARG A 481 21.24 -5.74 -31.91
N THR A 482 20.34 -4.85 -32.25
CA THR A 482 18.94 -4.89 -31.79
C THR A 482 18.06 -5.67 -32.77
N LEU A 483 17.18 -6.54 -32.25
CA LEU A 483 16.17 -7.25 -33.04
C LEU A 483 14.81 -6.58 -32.89
N TYR A 484 13.99 -6.61 -33.94
CA TYR A 484 12.61 -6.07 -33.89
C TYR A 484 11.78 -6.67 -32.75
N ALA A 485 11.95 -7.97 -32.47
CA ALA A 485 11.23 -8.65 -31.39
C ALA A 485 11.58 -8.08 -30.00
N ILE A 486 12.83 -7.64 -29.80
CA ILE A 486 13.30 -7.04 -28.55
C ILE A 486 12.64 -5.68 -28.36
N GLU A 487 12.76 -4.77 -29.34
CA GLU A 487 12.11 -3.45 -29.26
C GLU A 487 10.59 -3.57 -29.11
N SER A 488 9.96 -4.53 -29.81
CA SER A 488 8.52 -4.76 -29.70
C SER A 488 8.10 -5.18 -28.29
N LEU A 489 8.79 -6.15 -27.67
CA LEU A 489 8.44 -6.60 -26.32
C LEU A 489 8.76 -5.53 -25.28
N LYS A 490 9.93 -4.88 -25.38
CA LYS A 490 10.33 -3.81 -24.47
C LYS A 490 9.34 -2.65 -24.49
N THR A 491 8.95 -2.19 -25.68
CA THR A 491 7.95 -1.11 -25.83
C THR A 491 6.62 -1.45 -25.13
N LYS A 492 6.13 -2.68 -25.30
CA LYS A 492 4.87 -3.11 -24.67
C LYS A 492 4.98 -3.25 -23.14
N LEU A 493 6.13 -3.71 -22.63
CA LEU A 493 6.39 -3.79 -21.19
C LEU A 493 6.47 -2.38 -20.58
N LEU A 494 7.21 -1.46 -21.21
CA LEU A 494 7.33 -0.07 -20.77
C LEU A 494 5.99 0.66 -20.78
N PHE A 495 5.15 0.44 -21.80
CA PHE A 495 3.82 1.06 -21.91
C PHE A 495 2.90 0.75 -20.72
N ARG A 496 3.07 -0.40 -20.05
CA ARG A 496 2.29 -0.81 -18.87
C ARG A 496 2.74 -0.15 -17.58
N ILE A 497 4.03 0.19 -17.49
CA ILE A 497 4.59 0.85 -16.30
C ILE A 497 4.35 2.35 -16.46
N ASP A 498 5.09 2.97 -17.38
CA ASP A 498 5.00 4.39 -17.66
C ASP A 498 5.41 4.64 -19.11
N PRO A 499 4.47 5.10 -19.97
CA PRO A 499 4.75 5.49 -21.34
C PRO A 499 5.87 6.54 -21.47
N SER A 500 6.15 7.35 -20.44
CA SER A 500 7.24 8.34 -20.47
C SER A 500 8.63 7.70 -20.60
N MET A 501 8.80 6.47 -20.11
CA MET A 501 10.08 5.77 -20.19
C MET A 501 10.48 5.49 -21.65
N ILE A 502 9.50 5.41 -22.55
CA ILE A 502 9.71 5.23 -23.99
C ILE A 502 10.49 6.42 -24.59
N GLU A 503 10.41 7.62 -24.00
CA GLU A 503 11.18 8.80 -24.43
C GLU A 503 12.68 8.61 -24.23
N LYS A 504 13.08 7.84 -23.21
CA LYS A 504 14.48 7.59 -22.85
C LYS A 504 15.11 6.47 -23.69
N GLU A 505 14.29 5.70 -24.40
CA GLU A 505 14.75 4.59 -25.23
C GLU A 505 15.34 5.03 -26.57
N ASN A 506 16.38 4.32 -27.02
CA ASN A 506 17.05 4.54 -28.31
C ASN A 506 16.60 3.48 -29.33
N PHE A 507 15.41 3.67 -29.89
CA PHE A 507 14.88 2.78 -30.91
C PHE A 507 15.61 2.87 -32.26
N ARG A 508 15.85 1.73 -32.90
CA ARG A 508 16.50 1.65 -34.22
C ARG A 508 15.52 1.43 -35.36
N PHE A 509 14.35 0.83 -35.12
CA PHE A 509 13.36 0.62 -36.18
C PHE A 509 12.39 1.80 -36.29
N SER A 510 12.12 2.23 -37.53
CA SER A 510 11.33 3.42 -37.86
C SER A 510 9.97 3.49 -37.16
N TRP A 511 9.30 2.35 -37.02
CA TRP A 511 8.02 2.26 -36.30
C TRP A 511 8.12 2.73 -34.86
N PHE A 512 9.14 2.29 -34.11
CA PHE A 512 9.31 2.67 -32.70
C PHE A 512 9.91 4.08 -32.55
N VAL A 513 10.67 4.55 -33.53
CA VAL A 513 11.06 5.97 -33.61
C VAL A 513 9.82 6.86 -33.72
N ARG A 514 8.88 6.53 -34.61
CA ARG A 514 7.59 7.24 -34.73
C ARG A 514 6.76 7.13 -33.44
N PHE A 515 6.81 5.99 -32.77
CA PHE A 515 6.16 5.77 -31.47
C PHE A 515 6.74 6.67 -30.37
N LYS A 516 8.05 6.88 -30.35
CA LYS A 516 8.73 7.83 -29.47
C LYS A 516 8.39 9.28 -29.82
N GLU A 517 8.36 9.63 -31.11
CA GLU A 517 7.96 10.97 -31.57
C GLU A 517 6.52 11.33 -31.15
N LEU A 518 5.60 10.36 -31.15
CA LEU A 518 4.23 10.52 -30.68
C LEU A 518 4.13 10.96 -29.22
N VAL A 519 5.03 10.46 -28.37
CA VAL A 519 5.08 10.84 -26.95
C VAL A 519 5.49 12.31 -26.81
N SER A 520 6.49 12.75 -27.59
CA SER A 520 7.03 14.12 -27.51
C SER A 520 6.22 15.14 -28.33
N ASN A 521 5.51 14.72 -29.38
CA ASN A 521 4.73 15.59 -30.25
C ASN A 521 3.47 14.87 -30.75
N PRO A 522 2.36 14.95 -29.98
CA PRO A 522 1.14 14.21 -30.29
C PRO A 522 0.35 14.81 -31.47
N GLU A 523 0.76 15.98 -31.99
CA GLU A 523 0.12 16.67 -33.14
C GLU A 523 0.62 16.14 -34.49
N LYS A 524 1.79 15.48 -34.52
CA LYS A 524 2.44 15.02 -35.76
C LYS A 524 1.76 13.82 -36.44
N VAL A 525 0.80 13.15 -35.81
CA VAL A 525 0.38 11.82 -36.27
C VAL A 525 -1.13 11.77 -36.39
N PHE A 526 -1.62 11.81 -37.62
CA PHE A 526 -2.23 10.68 -38.32
C PHE A 526 -2.60 11.18 -39.73
N GLU A 527 -1.71 10.97 -40.71
CA GLU A 527 -2.16 10.89 -42.10
C GLU A 527 -2.94 9.58 -42.22
N LYS A 528 -4.23 9.70 -42.53
CA LYS A 528 -5.20 8.59 -42.56
C LYS A 528 -4.68 7.48 -43.49
N SER A 529 -4.34 6.31 -42.94
CA SER A 529 -4.35 5.07 -43.73
C SER A 529 -5.75 4.48 -43.68
N GLU A 530 -6.23 3.88 -44.77
CA GLU A 530 -7.59 3.29 -44.84
C GLU A 530 -7.81 2.16 -43.81
N HIS A 531 -6.74 1.53 -43.33
CA HIS A 531 -6.78 0.46 -42.34
C HIS A 531 -5.67 0.63 -41.30
N LEU A 532 -6.04 0.72 -40.01
CA LEU A 532 -5.12 0.67 -38.88
C LEU A 532 -4.92 -0.78 -38.43
N SER A 533 -3.68 -1.19 -38.18
CA SER A 533 -3.34 -2.47 -37.57
C SER A 533 -3.49 -2.41 -36.04
N TYR A 534 -3.52 -3.56 -35.37
CA TYR A 534 -3.49 -3.59 -33.89
C TYR A 534 -2.25 -2.91 -33.30
N ARG A 535 -1.15 -2.80 -34.05
CA ARG A 535 0.04 -2.06 -33.60
C ARG A 535 -0.21 -0.55 -33.63
N ASP A 536 -0.94 -0.06 -34.62
CA ASP A 536 -1.27 1.38 -34.74
C ASP A 536 -2.19 1.86 -33.62
N LEU A 537 -3.03 0.97 -33.08
CA LEU A 537 -3.90 1.26 -31.95
C LEU A 537 -3.15 1.59 -30.66
N TYR A 538 -1.96 1.02 -30.43
CA TYR A 538 -1.09 1.46 -29.33
C TYR A 538 -0.66 2.93 -29.51
N GLY A 539 -0.46 3.36 -30.76
CA GLY A 539 -0.12 4.74 -31.09
C GLY A 539 -1.26 5.71 -30.76
N LEU A 540 -2.52 5.32 -31.01
CA LEU A 540 -3.69 6.10 -30.61
C LEU A 540 -3.77 6.29 -29.09
N ALA A 541 -3.57 5.20 -28.33
CA ALA A 541 -3.58 5.25 -26.87
C ALA A 541 -2.47 6.16 -26.33
N ILE A 542 -1.26 6.08 -26.88
CA ILE A 542 -0.15 6.97 -26.51
C ILE A 542 -0.45 8.42 -26.85
N ALA A 543 -0.95 8.71 -28.05
CA ALA A 543 -1.29 10.07 -28.45
C ALA A 543 -2.31 10.68 -27.45
N SER A 544 -3.36 9.93 -27.12
CA SER A 544 -4.36 10.32 -26.11
C SER A 544 -3.72 10.63 -24.75
N ARG A 545 -2.91 9.70 -24.21
CA ARG A 545 -2.20 9.90 -22.93
C ARG A 545 -1.26 11.11 -22.97
N SER A 546 -0.59 11.35 -24.10
CA SER A 546 0.38 12.43 -24.25
C SER A 546 -0.29 13.79 -24.30
N TYR A 547 -1.44 13.93 -24.98
CA TYR A 547 -2.26 15.16 -24.91
C TYR A 547 -2.67 15.47 -23.47
N ARG A 548 -3.18 14.46 -22.75
CA ARG A 548 -3.60 14.62 -21.34
C ARG A 548 -2.44 14.99 -20.43
N ARG A 549 -1.27 14.37 -20.62
CA ARG A 549 -0.05 14.66 -19.85
C ARG A 549 0.48 16.07 -20.12
N ALA A 550 0.27 16.60 -21.33
CA ALA A 550 0.59 17.98 -21.68
C ALA A 550 -0.50 18.99 -21.22
N GLY A 551 -1.49 18.55 -20.44
CA GLY A 551 -2.60 19.39 -19.99
C GLY A 551 -3.55 19.83 -21.10
N LYS A 552 -3.46 19.25 -22.31
CA LYS A 552 -4.27 19.62 -23.47
C LYS A 552 -5.51 18.73 -23.58
N ARG A 553 -6.61 19.29 -24.10
CA ARG A 553 -7.78 18.47 -24.48
C ARG A 553 -7.42 17.53 -25.62
N VAL A 554 -7.86 16.28 -25.52
CA VAL A 554 -7.68 15.29 -26.57
C VAL A 554 -8.51 15.70 -27.80
N PRO A 555 -7.93 15.78 -29.01
CA PRO A 555 -8.68 16.19 -30.20
C PRO A 555 -9.89 15.28 -30.47
N GLN A 556 -11.05 15.86 -30.77
CA GLN A 556 -12.27 15.11 -31.05
C GLN A 556 -12.08 14.06 -32.16
N LYS A 557 -11.35 14.43 -33.23
CA LYS A 557 -11.00 13.53 -34.33
C LYS A 557 -10.24 12.27 -33.87
N LEU A 558 -9.43 12.37 -32.82
CA LEU A 558 -8.71 11.22 -32.26
C LEU A 558 -9.67 10.30 -31.49
N LEU A 559 -10.62 10.87 -30.76
CA LEU A 559 -11.64 10.11 -30.01
C LEU A 559 -12.59 9.37 -30.96
N GLU A 560 -13.04 10.03 -32.03
CA GLU A 560 -13.85 9.42 -33.11
C GLU A 560 -13.12 8.25 -33.76
N LEU A 561 -11.82 8.39 -34.02
CA LEU A 561 -11.00 7.32 -34.58
C LEU A 561 -10.86 6.12 -33.63
N ILE A 562 -10.72 6.37 -32.31
CA ILE A 562 -10.69 5.29 -31.31
C ILE A 562 -12.04 4.55 -31.28
N GLU A 563 -13.16 5.27 -31.34
CA GLU A 563 -14.50 4.70 -31.37
C GLU A 563 -14.73 3.84 -32.61
N GLU A 564 -14.38 4.37 -33.80
CA GLU A 564 -14.46 3.65 -35.07
C GLU A 564 -13.70 2.31 -35.02
N GLU A 565 -12.50 2.30 -34.45
CA GLU A 565 -11.67 1.11 -34.34
C GLU A 565 -12.18 0.11 -33.28
N LEU A 566 -12.79 0.59 -32.20
CA LEU A 566 -13.43 -0.25 -31.18
C LEU A 566 -14.65 -1.00 -31.75
N GLU A 567 -15.42 -0.38 -32.64
CA GLU A 567 -16.60 -0.99 -33.28
C GLU A 567 -16.23 -1.96 -34.40
N LYS A 568 -15.25 -1.62 -35.23
CA LYS A 568 -14.90 -2.39 -36.44
C LYS A 568 -14.08 -3.65 -36.18
N LYS A 569 -13.33 -3.71 -35.06
CA LYS A 569 -12.36 -4.78 -34.80
C LYS A 569 -12.87 -5.81 -33.80
N ASN A 570 -12.51 -7.07 -34.04
CA ASN A 570 -12.77 -8.17 -33.12
C ASN A 570 -11.58 -8.41 -32.18
N PHE A 571 -11.75 -8.13 -30.89
CA PHE A 571 -10.71 -8.27 -29.88
C PHE A 571 -10.80 -9.62 -29.15
N SER A 572 -10.31 -10.69 -29.79
CA SER A 572 -10.47 -12.07 -29.29
C SER A 572 -9.31 -12.57 -28.44
N THR A 573 -8.07 -12.24 -28.81
CA THR A 573 -6.86 -12.67 -28.08
C THR A 573 -6.63 -11.82 -26.83
N LYS A 574 -5.90 -12.36 -25.84
CA LYS A 574 -5.59 -11.62 -24.60
C LYS A 574 -4.93 -10.26 -24.85
N GLU A 575 -3.99 -10.19 -25.81
CA GLU A 575 -3.35 -8.91 -26.19
C GLU A 575 -4.34 -7.92 -26.81
N GLN A 576 -5.29 -8.39 -27.62
CA GLN A 576 -6.32 -7.55 -28.20
C GLN A 576 -7.31 -7.07 -27.12
N LYS A 577 -7.73 -7.94 -26.21
CA LYS A 577 -8.58 -7.55 -25.07
C LYS A 577 -7.91 -6.49 -24.19
N TYR A 578 -6.60 -6.61 -23.96
CA TYR A 578 -5.81 -5.59 -23.27
C TYR A 578 -5.90 -4.24 -23.97
N LEU A 579 -5.66 -4.22 -25.28
CA LEU A 579 -5.73 -3.00 -26.07
C LEU A 579 -7.14 -2.40 -26.10
N LYS A 580 -8.18 -3.24 -26.16
CA LYS A 580 -9.58 -2.81 -26.02
C LYS A 580 -9.81 -2.10 -24.67
N ALA A 581 -9.38 -2.70 -23.57
CA ALA A 581 -9.52 -2.13 -22.22
C ALA A 581 -8.78 -0.79 -22.11
N VAL A 582 -7.57 -0.69 -22.65
CA VAL A 582 -6.79 0.56 -22.70
C VAL A 582 -7.54 1.63 -23.50
N LEU A 583 -8.00 1.33 -24.72
CA LEU A 583 -8.70 2.31 -25.56
C LEU A 583 -10.03 2.76 -24.95
N LEU A 584 -10.79 1.86 -24.34
CA LEU A 584 -11.99 2.20 -23.57
C LEU A 584 -11.67 3.15 -22.41
N TYR A 585 -10.59 2.87 -21.67
CA TYR A 585 -10.13 3.76 -20.60
C TYR A 585 -9.69 5.13 -21.14
N GLU A 586 -8.97 5.17 -22.26
CA GLU A 586 -8.56 6.44 -22.89
C GLU A 586 -9.77 7.27 -23.32
N LYS A 587 -10.78 6.64 -23.95
CA LYS A 587 -12.04 7.31 -24.31
C LYS A 587 -12.78 7.80 -23.07
N PHE A 588 -12.95 6.95 -22.05
CA PHE A 588 -13.51 7.34 -20.74
C PHE A 588 -12.77 8.54 -20.14
N SER A 589 -11.44 8.55 -20.19
CA SER A 589 -10.69 9.62 -19.55
C SER A 589 -10.87 10.99 -20.22
N ALA A 590 -11.37 11.01 -21.46
CA ALA A 590 -11.71 12.22 -22.20
C ALA A 590 -13.22 12.55 -22.18
N SER A 591 -14.10 11.54 -22.19
CA SER A 591 -15.57 11.72 -22.21
C SER A 591 -16.24 11.63 -20.84
N GLU A 592 -15.57 10.99 -19.88
CA GLU A 592 -16.02 10.67 -18.52
C GLU A 592 -17.24 9.77 -18.43
N ASP A 593 -17.55 9.06 -19.52
CA ASP A 593 -18.64 8.09 -19.58
C ASP A 593 -18.34 6.89 -18.67
N ARG A 594 -19.14 6.77 -17.61
CA ARG A 594 -18.97 5.72 -16.59
C ARG A 594 -19.18 4.32 -17.16
N ASP A 595 -19.95 4.14 -18.22
CA ASP A 595 -20.18 2.83 -18.80
C ASP A 595 -18.93 2.34 -19.57
N LEU A 596 -18.19 3.25 -20.20
CA LEU A 596 -16.86 2.93 -20.78
C LEU A 596 -15.87 2.49 -19.69
N LEU A 597 -15.85 3.18 -18.53
CA LEU A 597 -15.00 2.79 -17.41
C LEU A 597 -15.39 1.42 -16.84
N LYS A 598 -16.69 1.14 -16.70
CA LYS A 598 -17.18 -0.17 -16.24
C LYS A 598 -16.75 -1.29 -17.19
N GLU A 599 -16.88 -1.09 -18.50
CA GLU A 599 -16.47 -2.09 -19.49
C GLU A 599 -14.95 -2.31 -19.46
N ALA A 600 -14.16 -1.23 -19.41
CA ALA A 600 -12.70 -1.30 -19.29
C ALA A 600 -12.28 -2.08 -18.02
N MET A 601 -12.88 -1.75 -16.87
CA MET A 601 -12.63 -2.41 -15.59
C MET A 601 -13.07 -3.87 -15.58
N TYR A 602 -14.19 -4.20 -16.22
CA TYR A 602 -14.66 -5.57 -16.35
C TYR A 602 -13.65 -6.42 -17.12
N ILE A 603 -13.19 -5.95 -18.29
CA ILE A 603 -12.17 -6.65 -19.09
C ILE A 603 -10.87 -6.77 -18.30
N ALA A 604 -10.44 -5.68 -17.65
CA ALA A 604 -9.20 -5.66 -16.87
C ALA A 604 -9.21 -6.67 -15.72
N THR A 605 -10.28 -6.70 -14.93
CA THR A 605 -10.42 -7.61 -13.78
C THR A 605 -10.50 -9.07 -14.23
N GLN A 606 -11.26 -9.37 -15.28
CA GLN A 606 -11.42 -10.73 -15.80
C GLN A 606 -10.11 -11.30 -16.35
N GLU A 607 -9.31 -10.49 -17.05
CA GLU A 607 -8.07 -10.93 -17.69
C GLU A 607 -6.80 -10.67 -16.85
N ARG A 608 -6.96 -9.99 -15.70
CA ARG A 608 -5.93 -9.50 -14.78
C ARG A 608 -4.96 -8.48 -15.42
N PHE A 609 -5.49 -7.40 -15.97
CA PHE A 609 -4.71 -6.28 -16.51
C PHE A 609 -4.50 -5.20 -15.44
N LEU A 610 -3.50 -5.42 -14.58
CA LEU A 610 -3.30 -4.65 -13.36
C LEU A 610 -3.02 -3.14 -13.60
N ASP A 611 -2.36 -2.77 -14.69
CA ASP A 611 -2.11 -1.36 -15.07
C ASP A 611 -3.40 -0.60 -15.42
N VAL A 612 -4.34 -1.26 -16.08
CA VAL A 612 -5.67 -0.72 -16.37
C VAL A 612 -6.52 -0.67 -15.09
N GLU A 613 -6.42 -1.68 -14.21
CA GLU A 613 -7.08 -1.67 -12.90
C GLU A 613 -6.60 -0.50 -12.01
N ILE A 614 -5.30 -0.24 -11.93
CA ILE A 614 -4.73 0.94 -11.25
C ILE A 614 -5.38 2.21 -11.79
N SER A 615 -5.36 2.36 -13.12
CA SER A 615 -5.88 3.55 -13.80
C SER A 615 -7.38 3.73 -13.53
N GLY A 616 -8.15 2.65 -13.56
CA GLY A 616 -9.57 2.67 -13.26
C GLY A 616 -9.89 2.92 -11.79
N TYR A 617 -9.16 2.34 -10.84
CA TYR A 617 -9.33 2.61 -9.41
C TYR A 617 -8.96 4.06 -9.05
N ARG A 618 -7.91 4.64 -9.64
CA ARG A 618 -7.62 6.08 -9.49
C ARG A 618 -8.79 6.95 -9.95
N SER A 619 -9.37 6.62 -11.10
CA SER A 619 -10.52 7.35 -11.64
C SER A 619 -11.78 7.14 -10.79
N LEU A 620 -12.05 5.93 -10.32
CA LEU A 620 -13.15 5.65 -9.39
C LEU A 620 -12.98 6.39 -8.07
N GLY A 621 -11.76 6.46 -7.54
CA GLY A 621 -11.46 7.21 -6.32
C GLY A 621 -11.71 8.71 -6.49
N SER A 622 -11.35 9.26 -7.65
CA SER A 622 -11.58 10.67 -8.01
C SER A 622 -13.06 10.99 -8.28
N LEU A 623 -13.81 10.04 -8.84
CA LEU A 623 -15.25 10.17 -9.16
C LEU A 623 -16.18 9.77 -8.00
N SER A 624 -15.61 9.25 -6.91
CA SER A 624 -16.37 8.76 -5.76
C SER A 624 -17.06 9.91 -5.06
N ARG A 625 -18.32 9.66 -4.65
CA ARG A 625 -19.10 10.65 -3.93
C ARG A 625 -18.61 10.84 -2.50
N THR A 626 -18.05 9.81 -1.86
CA THR A 626 -17.59 9.85 -0.46
C THR A 626 -16.08 9.64 -0.34
N ARG A 627 -15.45 10.30 0.64
CA ARG A 627 -14.01 10.15 0.91
C ARG A 627 -13.62 8.76 1.34
N ALA A 628 -14.50 8.07 2.08
CA ALA A 628 -14.30 6.67 2.44
C ALA A 628 -14.16 5.78 1.19
N MET A 629 -15.02 5.99 0.18
CA MET A 629 -14.92 5.29 -1.10
C MET A 629 -13.70 5.72 -1.92
N SER A 630 -13.39 7.02 -1.93
CA SER A 630 -12.15 7.52 -2.55
C SER A 630 -10.92 6.82 -1.99
N ASN A 631 -10.80 6.76 -0.67
CA ASN A 631 -9.69 6.08 0.01
C ASN A 631 -9.69 4.58 -0.24
N TYR A 632 -10.85 3.92 -0.28
CA TYR A 632 -10.92 2.50 -0.62
C TYR A 632 -10.30 2.24 -2.00
N TYR A 633 -10.71 3.02 -3.01
CA TYR A 633 -10.17 2.85 -4.36
C TYR A 633 -8.71 3.28 -4.49
N PHE A 634 -8.29 4.38 -3.85
CA PHE A 634 -6.88 4.79 -3.83
C PHE A 634 -5.99 3.75 -3.13
N ASN A 635 -6.45 3.14 -2.04
CA ASN A 635 -5.70 2.06 -1.37
C ASN A 635 -5.64 0.80 -2.23
N ARG A 636 -6.71 0.44 -2.95
CA ARG A 636 -6.68 -0.66 -3.92
C ARG A 636 -5.69 -0.41 -5.04
N SER A 637 -5.70 0.80 -5.60
CA SER A 637 -4.73 1.22 -6.61
C SER A 637 -3.30 1.16 -6.07
N LEU A 638 -3.06 1.67 -4.86
CA LEU A 638 -1.75 1.64 -4.19
C LEU A 638 -1.25 0.21 -3.97
N GLU A 639 -2.11 -0.71 -3.51
CA GLU A 639 -1.76 -2.12 -3.29
C GLU A 639 -1.30 -2.78 -4.60
N ILE A 640 -1.98 -2.50 -5.71
CA ILE A 640 -1.64 -3.04 -7.02
C ILE A 640 -0.36 -2.38 -7.55
N SER A 641 -0.24 -1.05 -7.49
CA SER A 641 0.94 -0.30 -7.94
C SER A 641 2.23 -0.80 -7.30
N LYS A 642 2.21 -1.05 -5.97
CA LYS A 642 3.37 -1.59 -5.24
C LYS A 642 3.82 -2.97 -5.72
N LYS A 643 2.90 -3.80 -6.24
CA LYS A 643 3.22 -5.12 -6.80
C LYS A 643 3.87 -5.02 -8.19
N ILE A 644 3.53 -4.00 -8.98
CA ILE A 644 4.06 -3.82 -10.34
C ILE A 644 5.42 -3.13 -10.32
N ASP A 645 5.46 -1.89 -9.82
CA ASP A 645 6.69 -1.12 -9.66
C ASP A 645 6.48 -0.06 -8.57
N PRO A 646 7.33 0.01 -7.54
CA PRO A 646 7.15 0.95 -6.44
C PRO A 646 7.11 2.44 -6.87
N SER A 647 7.70 2.81 -8.01
CA SER A 647 7.60 4.18 -8.54
C SER A 647 6.18 4.57 -8.93
N LEU A 648 5.32 3.60 -9.29
CA LEU A 648 3.91 3.84 -9.61
C LEU A 648 3.09 4.22 -8.37
N ALA A 649 3.52 3.78 -7.19
CA ALA A 649 2.87 4.07 -5.92
C ALA A 649 2.88 5.57 -5.59
N ILE A 650 3.86 6.34 -6.10
CA ILE A 650 4.01 7.78 -5.81
C ILE A 650 2.75 8.56 -6.19
N VAL A 651 2.12 8.23 -7.32
CA VAL A 651 0.88 8.89 -7.75
C VAL A 651 -0.29 8.51 -6.85
N ASP A 652 -0.39 7.24 -6.43
CA ASP A 652 -1.45 6.80 -5.51
C ASP A 652 -1.29 7.38 -4.11
N GLU A 653 -0.05 7.43 -3.61
CA GLU A 653 0.29 8.09 -2.35
C GLU A 653 -0.06 9.59 -2.40
N SER A 654 0.08 10.25 -3.56
CA SER A 654 -0.34 11.65 -3.73
C SER A 654 -1.85 11.84 -3.62
N ASN A 655 -2.65 10.95 -4.21
CA ASN A 655 -4.11 10.97 -4.10
C ASN A 655 -4.58 10.74 -2.66
N LEU A 656 -3.92 9.81 -1.95
CA LEU A 656 -4.20 9.56 -0.53
C LEU A 656 -3.82 10.76 0.34
N THR A 657 -2.67 11.40 0.06
CA THR A 657 -2.22 12.61 0.76
C THR A 657 -3.23 13.74 0.61
N TRP A 658 -3.72 13.99 -0.61
CA TRP A 658 -4.79 14.95 -0.86
C TRP A 658 -6.06 14.61 -0.08
N SER A 659 -6.48 13.35 -0.06
CA SER A 659 -7.66 12.91 0.68
C SER A 659 -7.54 13.17 2.19
N LEU A 660 -6.36 12.89 2.78
CA LEU A 660 -6.09 13.12 4.21
C LEU A 660 -6.20 14.60 4.61
N LEU A 661 -5.75 15.51 3.74
CA LEU A 661 -5.88 16.96 3.97
C LEU A 661 -7.36 17.35 4.10
N TYR A 662 -8.18 16.95 3.12
CA TYR A 662 -9.60 17.33 3.05
C TYR A 662 -10.46 16.62 4.11
N GLU A 663 -10.09 15.41 4.56
CA GLU A 663 -10.68 14.77 5.74
C GLU A 663 -10.38 15.51 7.06
N GLY A 664 -9.40 16.42 7.05
CA GLY A 664 -8.96 17.14 8.25
C GLY A 664 -8.03 16.33 9.16
N LYS A 665 -7.44 15.23 8.66
CA LYS A 665 -6.46 14.42 9.40
C LYS A 665 -5.06 15.02 9.32
N ILE A 666 -4.92 16.25 9.82
CA ILE A 666 -3.73 17.10 9.62
C ILE A 666 -2.41 16.41 10.00
N SER A 667 -2.36 15.72 11.14
CA SER A 667 -1.13 15.01 11.56
C SER A 667 -0.73 13.87 10.60
N ALA A 668 -1.71 13.11 10.10
CA ALA A 668 -1.46 12.04 9.14
C ALA A 668 -1.09 12.61 7.77
N PHE A 669 -1.77 13.68 7.35
CA PHE A 669 -1.45 14.43 6.15
C PHE A 669 0.00 14.93 6.15
N LEU A 670 0.46 15.63 7.19
CA LEU A 670 1.82 16.17 7.25
C LEU A 670 2.88 15.07 7.22
N THR A 671 2.63 13.95 7.92
CA THR A 671 3.51 12.78 7.90
C THR A 671 3.62 12.17 6.50
N GLN A 672 2.47 11.96 5.86
CA GLN A 672 2.40 11.39 4.52
C GLN A 672 2.98 12.35 3.45
N LEU A 673 2.75 13.65 3.60
CA LEU A 673 3.29 14.69 2.73
C LEU A 673 4.83 14.71 2.75
N HIS A 674 5.42 14.65 3.95
CA HIS A 674 6.88 14.59 4.10
C HIS A 674 7.46 13.32 3.45
N ARG A 675 6.82 12.16 3.69
CA ARG A 675 7.18 10.90 3.04
C ARG A 675 7.12 11.01 1.52
N LEU A 676 6.01 11.48 0.98
CA LEU A 676 5.79 11.64 -0.46
C LEU A 676 6.79 12.61 -1.11
N ARG A 677 7.12 13.72 -0.43
CA ARG A 677 8.13 14.68 -0.90
C ARG A 677 9.50 14.03 -1.04
N LYS A 678 9.91 13.26 -0.03
CA LYS A 678 11.18 12.53 -0.02
C LYS A 678 11.21 11.46 -1.11
N GLN A 679 10.15 10.68 -1.26
CA GLN A 679 10.01 9.73 -2.36
C GLN A 679 10.09 10.44 -3.73
N SER A 680 9.39 11.57 -3.90
CA SER A 680 9.41 12.30 -5.16
C SER A 680 10.80 12.83 -5.50
N GLN A 681 11.57 13.27 -4.51
CA GLN A 681 12.98 13.67 -4.67
C GLN A 681 13.87 12.49 -5.03
N LEU A 682 13.77 11.39 -4.29
CA LEU A 682 14.54 10.17 -4.54
C LEU A 682 14.34 9.67 -5.97
N PHE A 683 13.10 9.62 -6.45
CA PHE A 683 12.78 9.11 -7.80
C PHE A 683 12.89 10.18 -8.90
N GLY A 684 13.26 11.41 -8.57
CA GLY A 684 13.32 12.51 -9.53
C GLY A 684 11.96 12.86 -10.17
N SER A 685 10.84 12.53 -9.50
CA SER A 685 9.50 12.89 -9.96
C SER A 685 9.20 14.35 -9.66
N VAL A 686 9.65 15.25 -10.54
CA VAL A 686 9.46 16.69 -10.36
C VAL A 686 7.97 17.07 -10.33
N THR A 687 7.13 16.43 -11.14
CA THR A 687 5.69 16.72 -11.17
C THR A 687 5.00 16.39 -9.85
N THR A 688 5.31 15.25 -9.23
CA THR A 688 4.77 14.89 -7.91
C THR A 688 5.40 15.76 -6.82
N LEU A 689 6.71 16.06 -6.92
CA LEU A 689 7.38 16.95 -5.98
C LEU A 689 6.72 18.33 -5.95
N SER A 690 6.48 18.93 -7.12
CA SER A 690 5.71 20.17 -7.27
C SER A 690 4.34 20.05 -6.59
N TYR A 691 3.61 18.97 -6.87
CA TYR A 691 2.30 18.73 -6.26
C TYR A 691 2.35 18.63 -4.72
N THR A 692 3.43 18.16 -4.11
CA THR A 692 3.56 18.20 -2.64
C THR A 692 3.61 19.64 -2.11
N TYR A 693 4.23 20.57 -2.82
CA TYR A 693 4.20 21.98 -2.44
C TYR A 693 2.81 22.58 -2.66
N PHE A 694 2.10 22.19 -3.72
CA PHE A 694 0.70 22.59 -3.91
C PHE A 694 -0.17 22.23 -2.71
N LEU A 695 -0.10 20.96 -2.27
CA LEU A 695 -0.86 20.47 -1.12
C LEU A 695 -0.48 21.19 0.19
N GLU A 696 0.81 21.48 0.38
CA GLU A 696 1.28 22.28 1.52
C GLU A 696 0.75 23.73 1.46
N GLY A 697 0.73 24.33 0.26
CA GLY A 697 0.16 25.66 0.04
C GLY A 697 -1.33 25.72 0.38
N LEU A 698 -2.10 24.71 -0.05
CA LEU A 698 -3.51 24.56 0.35
C LEU A 698 -3.66 24.42 1.87
N TYR A 699 -2.80 23.65 2.53
CA TYR A 699 -2.81 23.55 3.99
C TYR A 699 -2.64 24.93 4.69
N TYR A 700 -1.65 25.73 4.27
CA TYR A 700 -1.46 27.09 4.82
C TYR A 700 -2.61 28.05 4.47
N LEU A 701 -3.17 27.92 3.27
CA LEU A 701 -4.33 28.68 2.83
C LEU A 701 -5.52 28.45 3.79
N HIS A 702 -5.85 27.19 4.09
CA HIS A 702 -6.93 26.85 5.03
C HIS A 702 -6.60 27.22 6.49
N ARG A 703 -5.31 27.27 6.86
CA ARG A 703 -4.86 27.83 8.15
C ARG A 703 -4.96 29.37 8.21
N LYS A 704 -5.39 30.02 7.13
CA LYS A 704 -5.45 31.49 7.00
C LYS A 704 -4.08 32.12 7.24
N ASP A 705 -3.03 31.47 6.76
CA ASP A 705 -1.64 31.94 6.76
C ASP A 705 -1.21 32.21 5.32
N TYR A 706 -1.76 33.29 4.77
CA TYR A 706 -1.62 33.64 3.36
C TYR A 706 -0.19 33.98 2.95
N GLN A 707 0.64 34.43 3.91
CA GLN A 707 2.06 34.72 3.67
C GLN A 707 2.86 33.44 3.45
N ASN A 708 2.68 32.44 4.32
CA ASN A 708 3.34 31.15 4.13
C ASN A 708 2.77 30.40 2.92
N ALA A 709 1.46 30.47 2.68
CA ALA A 709 0.85 29.91 1.47
C ALA A 709 1.46 30.53 0.19
N GLU A 710 1.59 31.86 0.12
CA GLU A 710 2.24 32.54 -1.01
C GLU A 710 3.69 32.10 -1.18
N LYS A 711 4.45 32.02 -0.07
CA LYS A 711 5.85 31.55 -0.10
C LYS A 711 5.96 30.15 -0.69
N ILE A 712 5.11 29.22 -0.26
CA ILE A 712 5.10 27.84 -0.74
C ILE A 712 4.70 27.75 -2.21
N PHE A 713 3.64 28.45 -2.64
CA PHE A 713 3.25 28.47 -4.06
C PHE A 713 4.33 29.13 -4.94
N ARG A 714 5.10 30.09 -4.45
CA ARG A 714 6.24 30.64 -5.19
C ARG A 714 7.40 29.65 -5.32
N ILE A 715 7.65 28.82 -4.31
CA ILE A 715 8.62 27.72 -4.39
C ILE A 715 8.17 26.68 -5.42
N GLU A 716 6.88 26.33 -5.42
CA GLU A 716 6.28 25.46 -6.43
C GLU A 716 6.48 26.05 -7.84
N LEU A 717 6.14 27.33 -8.04
CA LEU A 717 6.24 27.99 -9.34
C LEU A 717 7.69 28.01 -9.87
N ASP A 718 8.67 28.32 -9.03
CA ASP A 718 10.10 28.30 -9.41
C ASP A 718 10.55 26.88 -9.79
N LEU A 719 10.08 25.85 -9.08
CA LEU A 719 10.33 24.45 -9.44
C LEU A 719 9.70 24.09 -10.79
N GLU A 720 8.46 24.53 -11.03
CA GLU A 720 7.72 24.28 -12.28
C GLU A 720 8.40 24.96 -13.48
N GLU A 721 8.81 26.22 -13.31
CA GLU A 721 9.48 27.00 -14.36
C GLU A 721 10.86 26.44 -14.72
N ARG A 722 11.68 26.06 -13.73
CA ARG A 722 13.01 25.48 -13.96
C ARG A 722 12.98 24.15 -14.70
N ASN A 723 11.88 23.39 -14.54
CA ASN A 723 11.73 22.06 -15.13
C ASN A 723 10.78 22.04 -16.34
N HIS A 724 10.29 23.20 -16.77
CA HIS A 724 9.38 23.35 -17.91
C HIS A 724 8.14 22.43 -17.83
N ILE A 725 7.58 22.30 -16.62
CA ILE A 725 6.32 21.56 -16.39
C ILE A 725 5.14 22.53 -16.24
N GLU A 726 3.94 21.99 -16.09
CA GLU A 726 2.70 22.74 -15.91
C GLU A 726 2.80 23.69 -14.71
N ARG A 727 2.40 24.96 -14.88
CA ARG A 727 2.51 26.02 -13.85
C ARG A 727 1.33 26.04 -12.88
N ARG A 728 1.03 24.89 -12.25
CA ARG A 728 -0.13 24.73 -11.36
C ARG A 728 -0.14 25.76 -10.22
N ALA A 729 1.03 26.15 -9.74
CA ALA A 729 1.21 27.12 -8.67
C ALA A 729 0.49 28.46 -8.92
N LEU A 730 0.34 28.87 -10.19
CA LEU A 730 -0.37 30.11 -10.55
C LEU A 730 -1.83 30.10 -10.06
N ARG A 731 -2.51 28.95 -10.13
CA ARG A 731 -3.88 28.80 -9.61
C ARG A 731 -3.90 28.93 -8.09
N GLY A 732 -2.93 28.34 -7.39
CA GLY A 732 -2.75 28.47 -5.95
C GLY A 732 -2.53 29.93 -5.52
N LEU A 733 -1.69 30.67 -6.24
CA LEU A 733 -1.45 32.10 -6.00
C LEU A 733 -2.70 32.96 -6.19
N VAL A 734 -3.49 32.70 -7.24
CA VAL A 734 -4.76 33.40 -7.48
C VAL A 734 -5.73 33.14 -6.32
N ILE A 735 -5.93 31.87 -5.95
CA ILE A 735 -6.84 31.50 -4.84
C ILE A 735 -6.37 32.13 -3.52
N ASN A 736 -5.07 32.12 -3.25
CA ASN A 736 -4.50 32.73 -2.05
C ASN A 736 -4.80 34.24 -1.97
N ARG A 737 -4.68 34.97 -3.09
CA ARG A 737 -5.04 36.40 -3.14
C ARG A 737 -6.52 36.64 -2.91
N LEU A 738 -7.39 35.84 -3.54
CA LEU A 738 -8.84 35.92 -3.35
C LEU A 738 -9.24 35.66 -1.89
N PHE A 739 -8.64 34.66 -1.25
CA PHE A 739 -8.86 34.36 0.17
C PHE A 739 -8.37 35.48 1.10
N ALA A 740 -7.28 36.16 0.73
CA ALA A 740 -6.76 37.32 1.45
C ALA A 740 -7.56 38.61 1.19
N GLY A 741 -8.54 38.60 0.27
CA GLY A 741 -9.33 39.76 -0.14
C GLY A 741 -8.66 40.67 -1.19
N ASP A 742 -7.52 40.26 -1.75
CA ASP A 742 -6.78 40.99 -2.79
C ASP A 742 -7.32 40.65 -4.20
N PHE A 743 -8.52 41.15 -4.51
CA PHE A 743 -9.17 40.94 -5.81
C PHE A 743 -8.42 41.62 -6.97
N GLU A 744 -7.82 42.80 -6.74
CA GLU A 744 -7.05 43.50 -7.78
C GLU A 744 -5.79 42.72 -8.15
N GLY A 745 -5.06 42.23 -7.15
CA GLY A 745 -3.91 41.37 -7.37
C GLY A 745 -4.28 40.05 -8.04
N ALA A 746 -5.43 39.45 -7.72
CA ALA A 746 -5.92 38.25 -8.40
C ALA A 746 -6.26 38.54 -9.88
N ARG A 747 -6.98 39.65 -10.17
CA ARG A 747 -7.29 40.08 -11.56
C ARG A 747 -6.03 40.35 -12.37
N SER A 748 -5.03 41.01 -11.78
CA SER A 748 -3.74 41.26 -12.44
C SER A 748 -3.04 39.97 -12.88
N LEU A 749 -3.12 38.90 -12.08
CA LEU A 749 -2.58 37.59 -12.45
C LEU A 749 -3.41 36.93 -13.56
N LEU A 750 -4.74 36.94 -13.44
CA LEU A 750 -5.68 36.30 -14.37
C LEU A 750 -5.76 36.97 -15.76
N ASN A 751 -5.35 38.23 -15.88
CA ASN A 751 -5.28 38.93 -17.16
C ASN A 751 -4.13 38.43 -18.06
N LYS A 752 -3.20 37.62 -17.53
CA LYS A 752 -2.16 36.98 -18.34
C LYS A 752 -2.75 35.81 -19.13
N GLU A 753 -2.32 35.63 -20.37
CA GLU A 753 -2.64 34.45 -21.16
C GLU A 753 -1.80 33.26 -20.69
N GLU A 754 -2.39 32.40 -19.85
CA GLU A 754 -1.76 31.20 -19.33
C GLU A 754 -2.71 29.99 -19.48
N PRO A 755 -2.27 28.86 -20.06
CA PRO A 755 -3.12 27.67 -20.25
C PRO A 755 -3.72 27.12 -18.96
N GLU A 756 -3.02 27.30 -17.83
CA GLU A 756 -3.50 26.84 -16.52
C GLU A 756 -4.80 27.54 -16.08
N PHE A 757 -5.08 28.75 -16.58
CA PHE A 757 -6.32 29.46 -16.27
C PHE A 757 -7.52 29.02 -17.11
N GLU A 758 -7.29 28.28 -18.19
CA GLU A 758 -8.31 27.67 -19.06
C GLU A 758 -8.61 26.21 -18.67
N ARG A 759 -8.02 25.72 -17.57
CA ARG A 759 -8.33 24.38 -17.08
C ARG A 759 -9.79 24.31 -16.65
N PHE A 760 -10.41 23.19 -17.01
CA PHE A 760 -11.78 22.85 -16.64
C PHE A 760 -12.02 23.05 -15.13
N GLY A 761 -13.09 23.76 -14.79
CA GLY A 761 -13.44 24.18 -13.42
C GLY A 761 -12.81 25.52 -12.99
N PHE A 762 -11.52 25.74 -13.26
CA PHE A 762 -10.86 27.01 -12.91
C PHE A 762 -11.26 28.15 -13.87
N GLU A 763 -11.59 27.82 -15.13
CA GLU A 763 -12.10 28.77 -16.12
C GLU A 763 -13.35 29.53 -15.63
N LEU A 764 -14.22 28.87 -14.85
CA LEU A 764 -15.44 29.45 -14.31
C LEU A 764 -15.13 30.46 -13.20
N LEU A 765 -14.21 30.09 -12.28
CA LEU A 765 -13.69 31.01 -11.28
C LEU A 765 -13.05 32.24 -11.95
N ARG A 766 -12.28 32.04 -13.03
CA ARG A 766 -11.70 33.15 -13.82
C ARG A 766 -12.79 34.07 -14.36
N LYS A 767 -13.83 33.53 -15.02
CA LYS A 767 -14.97 34.31 -15.54
C LYS A 767 -15.63 35.13 -14.42
N MET A 768 -15.87 34.53 -13.25
CA MET A 768 -16.49 35.21 -12.10
C MET A 768 -15.61 36.34 -11.53
N VAL A 769 -14.30 36.16 -11.43
CA VAL A 769 -13.37 37.19 -10.91
C VAL A 769 -13.21 38.36 -11.89
N LEU A 770 -13.17 38.06 -13.19
CA LEU A 770 -12.98 39.05 -14.26
C LEU A 770 -14.26 39.77 -14.69
N ALA A 771 -15.45 39.31 -14.27
CA ALA A 771 -16.72 39.94 -14.62
C ALA A 771 -16.73 41.45 -14.28
N GLU A 772 -17.06 42.28 -15.28
CA GLU A 772 -17.11 43.74 -15.17
C GLU A 772 -18.47 44.21 -14.68
N SER A 773 -19.51 43.39 -14.83
CA SER A 773 -20.88 43.66 -14.36
C SER A 773 -21.46 42.51 -13.50
N ASP A 774 -22.50 42.83 -12.73
CA ASP A 774 -23.23 41.81 -11.95
C ASP A 774 -23.99 40.82 -12.84
N ALA A 775 -24.40 41.23 -14.04
CA ALA A 775 -25.06 40.36 -15.02
C ALA A 775 -24.09 39.30 -15.58
N GLU A 776 -22.87 39.71 -15.94
CA GLU A 776 -21.81 38.79 -16.37
C GLU A 776 -21.43 37.80 -15.26
N PHE A 777 -21.29 38.31 -14.03
CA PHE A 777 -21.01 37.49 -12.86
C PHE A 777 -22.11 36.44 -12.62
N LEU A 778 -23.38 36.85 -12.64
CA LEU A 778 -24.52 35.94 -12.46
C LEU A 778 -24.61 34.87 -13.55
N ASN A 779 -24.27 35.20 -14.80
CA ASN A 779 -24.24 34.22 -15.88
C ASN A 779 -23.14 33.17 -15.66
N ALA A 780 -21.93 33.61 -15.29
CA ALA A 780 -20.83 32.70 -14.94
C ALA A 780 -21.14 31.84 -13.71
N TRP A 781 -21.83 32.41 -12.72
CA TRP A 781 -22.31 31.69 -11.54
C TRP A 781 -23.30 30.57 -11.90
N LYS A 782 -24.32 30.87 -12.70
CA LYS A 782 -25.30 29.87 -13.17
C LYS A 782 -24.63 28.75 -13.96
N GLU A 783 -23.71 29.11 -14.86
CA GLU A 783 -22.89 28.15 -15.60
C GLU A 783 -22.11 27.22 -14.63
N ALA A 784 -21.60 27.76 -13.52
CA ALA A 784 -20.88 26.98 -12.52
C ALA A 784 -21.77 26.01 -11.71
N VAL A 785 -22.98 26.44 -11.34
CA VAL A 785 -23.93 25.60 -10.59
C VAL A 785 -24.50 24.46 -11.44
N GLU A 786 -24.70 24.67 -12.74
CA GLU A 786 -25.27 23.68 -13.66
C GLU A 786 -24.27 22.57 -14.05
N GLN A 787 -22.97 22.74 -13.82
CA GLN A 787 -21.97 21.75 -14.22
C GLN A 787 -21.91 20.53 -13.28
N PRO A 788 -21.86 19.30 -13.82
CA PRO A 788 -21.87 18.07 -13.02
C PRO A 788 -20.57 17.80 -12.24
N ARG A 789 -19.49 18.56 -12.48
CA ARG A 789 -18.21 18.44 -11.80
C ARG A 789 -17.91 19.66 -10.93
N LYS A 790 -17.72 19.38 -9.64
CA LYS A 790 -17.65 20.33 -8.54
C LYS A 790 -16.20 20.56 -8.09
N PHE A 791 -15.36 21.22 -8.90
CA PHE A 791 -14.00 21.61 -8.46
C PHE A 791 -14.03 23.06 -7.95
N PHE A 792 -13.46 23.31 -6.77
CA PHE A 792 -13.41 24.61 -6.10
C PHE A 792 -14.76 25.18 -5.63
N ASN A 793 -15.80 24.35 -5.46
CA ASN A 793 -17.13 24.84 -5.11
C ASN A 793 -17.15 25.50 -3.72
N GLU A 794 -16.46 24.92 -2.75
CA GLU A 794 -16.36 25.46 -1.39
C GLU A 794 -15.54 26.75 -1.36
N GLU A 795 -14.46 26.82 -2.14
CA GLU A 795 -13.66 28.04 -2.33
C GLU A 795 -14.46 29.15 -3.03
N ILE A 796 -15.20 28.84 -4.10
CA ILE A 796 -16.09 29.78 -4.80
C ILE A 796 -17.16 30.28 -3.82
N ALA A 797 -17.79 29.38 -3.07
CA ALA A 797 -18.79 29.74 -2.06
C ALA A 797 -18.19 30.71 -1.03
N TYR A 798 -16.99 30.44 -0.53
CA TYR A 798 -16.32 31.28 0.45
C TYR A 798 -15.91 32.64 -0.08
N ILE A 799 -15.40 32.70 -1.31
CA ILE A 799 -14.91 33.92 -1.95
C ILE A 799 -16.09 34.85 -2.28
N PHE A 800 -17.21 34.31 -2.77
CA PHE A 800 -18.31 35.11 -3.32
C PHE A 800 -19.57 35.16 -2.45
N SER A 801 -19.58 34.56 -1.26
CA SER A 801 -20.76 34.48 -0.37
C SER A 801 -21.48 35.82 -0.18
N GLU A 802 -20.76 36.91 0.07
CA GLU A 802 -21.35 38.23 0.32
C GLU A 802 -21.92 38.89 -0.95
N ARG A 803 -21.29 38.63 -2.11
CA ARG A 803 -21.76 39.14 -3.40
C ARG A 803 -23.00 38.37 -3.85
N LEU A 804 -22.99 37.05 -3.69
CA LEU A 804 -24.10 36.17 -4.02
C LEU A 804 -25.30 36.37 -3.08
N ALA A 805 -25.08 36.70 -1.80
CA ALA A 805 -26.15 37.12 -0.89
C ALA A 805 -26.99 38.29 -1.42
N LYS A 806 -26.40 39.17 -2.24
CA LYS A 806 -27.09 40.33 -2.82
C LYS A 806 -27.72 40.04 -4.18
N LEU A 807 -27.10 39.16 -4.97
CA LEU A 807 -27.45 38.96 -6.37
C LEU A 807 -28.33 37.73 -6.62
N ASP A 808 -28.15 36.65 -5.85
CA ASP A 808 -28.87 35.38 -5.98
C ASP A 808 -28.98 34.67 -4.61
N PRO A 809 -29.70 35.24 -3.63
CA PRO A 809 -29.72 34.72 -2.26
C PRO A 809 -30.31 33.31 -2.18
N GLU A 810 -31.42 33.05 -2.88
CA GLU A 810 -32.12 31.76 -2.85
C GLU A 810 -31.29 30.66 -3.53
N GLY A 811 -30.76 30.92 -4.73
CA GLY A 811 -29.94 29.95 -5.47
C GLY A 811 -28.63 29.63 -4.76
N PHE A 812 -28.00 30.64 -4.13
CA PHE A 812 -26.79 30.43 -3.35
C PHE A 812 -27.05 29.66 -2.06
N GLU A 813 -28.13 29.95 -1.33
CA GLU A 813 -28.49 29.22 -0.11
C GLU A 813 -28.73 27.73 -0.40
N GLU A 814 -29.48 27.42 -1.47
CA GLU A 814 -29.69 26.03 -1.91
C GLU A 814 -28.37 25.34 -2.23
N PHE A 815 -27.49 26.01 -2.99
CA PHE A 815 -26.18 25.49 -3.35
C PHE A 815 -25.29 25.20 -2.13
N VAL A 816 -25.15 26.13 -1.20
CA VAL A 816 -24.25 25.97 -0.05
C VAL A 816 -24.80 24.95 0.95
N LEU A 817 -26.12 24.82 1.09
CA LEU A 817 -26.74 23.75 1.89
C LEU A 817 -26.53 22.37 1.27
N GLU A 818 -26.52 22.26 -0.06
CA GLU A 818 -26.12 21.03 -0.75
C GLU A 818 -24.66 20.69 -0.46
N LEU A 819 -23.75 21.68 -0.52
CA LEU A 819 -22.34 21.49 -0.17
C LEU A 819 -22.14 21.08 1.29
N GLU A 820 -22.86 21.69 2.24
CA GLU A 820 -22.81 21.29 3.66
C GLU A 820 -23.15 19.81 3.78
N LYS A 821 -24.24 19.39 3.15
CA LYS A 821 -24.72 18.03 3.19
C LYS A 821 -23.69 17.06 2.63
N GLU A 822 -23.17 17.33 1.44
CA GLU A 822 -22.15 16.49 0.80
C GLU A 822 -20.91 16.37 1.69
N ASN A 823 -20.42 17.48 2.23
CA ASN A 823 -19.22 17.47 3.06
C ASN A 823 -19.41 16.73 4.40
N VAL A 824 -20.60 16.80 5.01
CA VAL A 824 -20.96 16.03 6.21
C VAL A 824 -21.00 14.53 5.92
N GLU A 825 -21.69 14.11 4.85
CA GLU A 825 -21.74 12.69 4.43
C GLU A 825 -20.34 12.16 4.10
N ASN A 826 -19.48 13.03 3.58
CA ASN A 826 -18.14 12.68 3.13
C ASN A 826 -17.06 12.81 4.19
N THR A 827 -17.38 13.24 5.41
CA THR A 827 -16.39 13.54 6.47
C THR A 827 -15.27 14.47 5.99
N SER A 828 -15.56 15.38 5.05
CA SER A 828 -14.58 16.32 4.48
C SER A 828 -14.51 17.56 5.37
N ASN A 829 -13.93 17.39 6.57
CA ASN A 829 -13.98 18.40 7.63
C ASN A 829 -13.33 19.73 7.23
N LEU A 830 -12.29 19.71 6.39
CA LEU A 830 -11.60 20.94 5.99
C LEU A 830 -12.50 21.83 5.13
N THR A 831 -13.17 21.24 4.15
CA THR A 831 -14.14 21.92 3.28
C THR A 831 -15.45 22.21 4.01
N LEU A 832 -15.89 21.34 4.93
CA LEU A 832 -17.05 21.61 5.78
C LEU A 832 -16.86 22.88 6.63
N ALA A 833 -15.67 23.07 7.21
CA ALA A 833 -15.35 24.29 7.96
C ALA A 833 -15.44 25.53 7.07
N LEU A 834 -14.98 25.42 5.82
CA LEU A 834 -15.07 26.49 4.83
C LEU A 834 -16.52 26.80 4.43
N VAL A 835 -17.35 25.77 4.22
CA VAL A 835 -18.80 25.91 3.96
C VAL A 835 -19.50 26.63 5.12
N TYR A 836 -19.15 26.32 6.36
CA TYR A 836 -19.69 27.01 7.53
C TYR A 836 -19.26 28.48 7.62
N GLU A 837 -18.03 28.81 7.24
CA GLU A 837 -17.63 30.21 7.09
C GLU A 837 -18.42 30.91 5.96
N SER A 838 -18.68 30.23 4.84
CA SER A 838 -19.48 30.76 3.73
C SER A 838 -20.92 31.07 4.17
N LEU A 839 -21.56 30.17 4.91
CA LEU A 839 -22.91 30.38 5.48
C LEU A 839 -22.91 31.52 6.50
N HIS A 840 -21.87 31.61 7.33
CA HIS A 840 -21.71 32.74 8.24
C HIS A 840 -21.69 34.08 7.49
N ARG A 841 -20.83 34.21 6.47
CA ARG A 841 -20.70 35.43 5.65
C ARG A 841 -21.99 35.76 4.91
N PHE A 842 -22.65 34.74 4.36
CA PHE A 842 -23.92 34.87 3.66
C PHE A 842 -25.02 35.43 4.55
N TYR A 843 -25.30 34.80 5.70
CA TYR A 843 -26.35 35.26 6.61
C TYR A 843 -26.00 36.58 7.28
N ALA A 844 -24.71 36.87 7.50
CA ALA A 844 -24.27 38.19 7.97
C ALA A 844 -24.61 39.28 6.95
N ALA A 845 -24.39 39.03 5.65
CA ALA A 845 -24.72 39.97 4.57
C ALA A 845 -26.24 40.19 4.41
N LEU A 846 -27.06 39.18 4.75
CA LEU A 846 -28.53 39.30 4.79
C LEU A 846 -29.07 39.96 6.07
N GLY A 847 -28.21 40.28 7.05
CA GLY A 847 -28.62 40.85 8.34
C GLY A 847 -29.21 39.82 9.33
N GLN A 848 -29.11 38.51 9.04
CA GLN A 848 -29.59 37.43 9.89
C GLN A 848 -28.55 37.07 10.97
N SER A 849 -28.39 37.96 11.96
CA SER A 849 -27.31 37.90 12.96
C SER A 849 -27.25 36.58 13.75
N PHE A 850 -28.41 35.99 14.07
CA PHE A 850 -28.50 34.71 14.78
C PHE A 850 -27.91 33.56 13.95
N LYS A 851 -28.39 33.37 12.71
CA LYS A 851 -27.87 32.33 11.80
C LYS A 851 -26.38 32.54 11.51
N ALA A 852 -25.96 33.79 11.32
CA ALA A 852 -24.55 34.12 11.11
C ALA A 852 -23.68 33.68 12.30
N LYS A 853 -24.06 34.01 13.55
CA LYS A 853 -23.34 33.57 14.77
C LYS A 853 -23.32 32.04 14.90
N ARG A 854 -24.45 31.39 14.62
CA ARG A 854 -24.62 29.92 14.65
C ARG A 854 -23.62 29.20 13.73
N PHE A 855 -23.53 29.60 12.45
CA PHE A 855 -22.62 28.96 11.50
C PHE A 855 -21.15 29.26 11.78
N LEU A 856 -20.81 30.43 12.34
CA LEU A 856 -19.45 30.72 12.78
C LEU A 856 -18.99 29.79 13.92
N LYS A 857 -19.86 29.52 14.90
CA LYS A 857 -19.58 28.55 15.97
C LYS A 857 -19.36 27.12 15.42
N LYS A 858 -20.16 26.70 14.43
CA LYS A 858 -19.95 25.42 13.73
C LYS A 858 -18.59 25.36 13.05
N ALA A 859 -18.17 26.41 12.34
CA ALA A 859 -16.85 26.46 11.71
C ALA A 859 -15.72 26.31 12.75
N ILE A 860 -15.79 27.06 13.86
CA ILE A 860 -14.82 27.00 14.97
C ILE A 860 -14.73 25.58 15.56
N LEU A 861 -15.87 24.92 15.76
CA LEU A 861 -15.92 23.55 16.27
C LEU A 861 -15.19 22.59 15.33
N VAL A 862 -15.44 22.65 14.01
CA VAL A 862 -14.80 21.79 13.02
C VAL A 862 -13.29 22.07 12.92
N TYR A 863 -12.85 23.34 12.98
CA TYR A 863 -11.43 23.66 13.04
C TYR A 863 -10.74 23.11 14.30
N ASN A 864 -11.41 23.16 15.45
CA ASN A 864 -10.91 22.63 16.70
C ASN A 864 -10.75 21.10 16.66
N THR A 865 -11.69 20.37 16.06
CA THR A 865 -11.60 18.90 15.94
C THR A 865 -10.47 18.46 15.01
N MET A 866 -10.14 19.26 13.99
CA MET A 866 -8.98 19.04 13.11
C MET A 866 -7.64 19.42 13.74
N GLY A 867 -7.64 20.05 14.91
CA GLY A 867 -6.44 20.56 15.58
C GLY A 867 -5.92 21.90 15.05
N LEU A 868 -6.71 22.63 14.26
CA LEU A 868 -6.37 23.96 13.72
C LEU A 868 -6.77 25.09 14.68
N LYS A 869 -6.37 24.99 15.95
CA LYS A 869 -6.79 25.90 17.05
C LYS A 869 -6.48 27.38 16.76
N GLU A 870 -5.40 27.66 16.05
CA GLU A 870 -5.03 29.04 15.70
C GLU A 870 -6.07 29.71 14.80
N VAL A 871 -6.70 28.95 13.90
CA VAL A 871 -7.80 29.46 13.06
C VAL A 871 -9.00 29.76 13.93
N SER A 872 -9.35 28.83 14.83
CA SER A 872 -10.42 29.00 15.80
C SER A 872 -10.21 30.27 16.63
N SER A 873 -9.02 30.51 17.18
CA SER A 873 -8.72 31.72 17.95
C SER A 873 -8.83 33.00 17.13
N LYS A 874 -8.44 33.00 15.84
CA LYS A 874 -8.64 34.16 14.94
C LYS A 874 -10.12 34.45 14.69
N LEU A 875 -10.94 33.41 14.55
CA LEU A 875 -12.39 33.55 14.35
C LEU A 875 -13.11 33.98 15.64
N GLU A 876 -12.69 33.44 16.80
CA GLU A 876 -13.21 33.80 18.13
C GLU A 876 -12.91 35.26 18.50
N ALA A 877 -11.75 35.80 18.11
CA ALA A 877 -11.42 37.21 18.33
C ALA A 877 -12.45 38.17 17.69
N ASN A 878 -13.13 37.75 16.62
CA ASN A 878 -14.17 38.53 15.95
C ASN A 878 -15.55 38.41 16.63
N LEU A 879 -15.74 37.48 17.58
CA LEU A 879 -17.01 37.25 18.28
C LEU A 879 -17.17 38.10 19.55
N GLY A 880 -16.11 38.76 20.03
CA GLY A 880 -16.07 39.34 21.37
C GLY A 880 -15.84 38.26 22.43
N THR A 881 -15.10 38.59 23.48
CA THR A 881 -14.66 37.65 24.53
C THR A 881 -15.84 37.04 25.28
N PHE A 882 -16.05 35.73 25.11
CA PHE A 882 -16.80 34.90 26.04
C PHE A 882 -15.83 33.93 26.73
N SER A 883 -15.86 33.91 28.07
CA SER A 883 -15.00 33.04 28.87
C SER A 883 -15.46 31.60 28.76
N SER A 884 -14.57 30.75 28.26
CA SER A 884 -14.80 29.32 28.01
C SER A 884 -14.76 28.43 29.27
N GLU A 885 -15.03 28.97 30.46
CA GLU A 885 -14.72 28.28 31.73
C GLU A 885 -15.85 27.48 32.37
N ASN A 886 -17.09 27.47 31.87
CA ASN A 886 -18.14 26.62 32.43
C ASN A 886 -18.85 25.78 31.35
N ARG A 887 -18.17 24.76 30.82
CA ARG A 887 -18.85 23.72 30.02
C ARG A 887 -19.62 22.79 30.96
N ILE A 888 -20.94 22.74 30.80
CA ILE A 888 -21.77 21.65 31.31
C ILE A 888 -21.29 20.34 30.63
N PRO A 889 -21.01 19.24 31.36
CA PRO A 889 -20.36 18.05 30.81
C PRO A 889 -21.14 17.39 29.67
N HIS A 890 -20.42 17.08 28.59
CA HIS A 890 -20.90 16.44 27.34
C HIS A 890 -21.27 14.95 27.49
N TYR A 891 -21.99 14.57 28.55
CA TYR A 891 -22.45 13.19 28.78
C TYR A 891 -23.97 13.12 28.92
N LEU A 892 -24.70 13.64 27.94
CA LEU A 892 -26.03 13.10 27.63
C LEU A 892 -25.90 12.22 26.41
N PHE A 893 -25.29 11.08 26.67
CA PHE A 893 -25.36 9.91 25.85
C PHE A 893 -26.85 9.55 25.66
N VAL A 894 -27.42 9.93 24.52
CA VAL A 894 -28.63 9.29 23.94
C VAL A 894 -28.26 7.89 23.40
N SER A 895 -27.27 7.21 23.99
CA SER A 895 -26.79 5.89 23.55
C SER A 895 -27.66 4.72 24.00
N PHE A 896 -28.95 4.96 24.23
CA PHE A 896 -29.93 3.91 24.53
C PHE A 896 -31.28 4.12 23.86
N ILE A 897 -31.32 4.85 22.74
CA ILE A 897 -32.47 4.75 21.84
C ILE A 897 -32.23 3.54 20.94
N GLU A 898 -32.86 2.42 21.31
CA GLU A 898 -32.90 1.24 20.45
C GLU A 898 -33.49 1.63 19.09
N PRO A 899 -32.84 1.29 17.95
CA PRO A 899 -33.31 1.62 16.60
C PRO A 899 -34.67 1.04 16.20
N ASN A 900 -35.34 0.34 17.13
CA ASN A 900 -36.59 -0.37 16.92
C ASN A 900 -37.78 0.30 17.64
N LYS A 901 -37.58 1.42 18.35
CA LYS A 901 -38.64 2.16 19.07
C LYS A 901 -39.41 3.11 18.15
N ASP A 902 -40.69 3.34 18.46
CA ASP A 902 -41.55 4.23 17.67
C ASP A 902 -41.21 5.73 17.90
N PHE A 903 -41.61 6.62 16.97
CA PHE A 903 -41.20 8.03 16.95
C PHE A 903 -41.63 8.72 18.25
N PHE A 904 -42.86 8.46 18.67
CA PHE A 904 -43.39 9.02 19.90
C PHE A 904 -42.61 8.56 21.13
N GLU A 905 -42.20 7.28 21.21
CA GLU A 905 -41.40 6.76 22.34
C GLU A 905 -40.00 7.40 22.41
N VAL A 906 -39.37 7.58 21.24
CA VAL A 906 -38.10 8.29 21.11
C VAL A 906 -38.26 9.73 21.57
N MET A 907 -39.30 10.42 21.09
CA MET A 907 -39.55 11.83 21.41
C MET A 907 -39.93 12.05 22.88
N GLU A 908 -40.68 11.15 23.51
CA GLU A 908 -40.98 11.24 24.95
C GLU A 908 -39.72 11.11 25.80
N LEU A 909 -38.83 10.16 25.49
CA LEU A 909 -37.58 9.97 26.22
C LEU A 909 -36.65 11.17 26.06
N VAL A 910 -36.62 11.72 24.84
CA VAL A 910 -35.90 12.94 24.46
C VAL A 910 -36.44 14.14 25.24
N ALA A 911 -37.75 14.39 25.21
CA ALA A 911 -38.38 15.47 25.97
C ALA A 911 -38.10 15.35 27.47
N ALA A 912 -38.26 14.16 28.05
CA ALA A 912 -37.94 13.88 29.45
C ALA A 912 -36.47 14.25 29.77
N LYS A 913 -35.53 13.83 28.93
CA LYS A 913 -34.10 14.16 29.10
C LYS A 913 -33.81 15.64 28.93
N LEU A 914 -34.47 16.31 28.00
CA LEU A 914 -34.29 17.76 27.79
C LEU A 914 -34.78 18.57 28.99
N SER A 915 -35.88 18.15 29.63
CA SER A 915 -36.42 18.80 30.83
C SER A 915 -35.51 18.70 32.06
N GLU A 916 -34.57 17.74 32.10
CA GLU A 916 -33.52 17.66 33.13
C GLU A 916 -32.49 18.80 33.00
N ILE A 917 -32.34 19.37 31.80
CA ILE A 917 -31.32 20.39 31.47
C ILE A 917 -31.95 21.78 31.40
N LEU A 918 -33.08 21.90 30.73
CA LEU A 918 -33.75 23.16 30.44
C LEU A 918 -35.23 23.01 30.78
N PRO A 919 -35.73 23.64 31.86
CA PRO A 919 -37.15 23.58 32.20
C PRO A 919 -37.95 24.36 31.15
N TYR A 920 -38.75 23.65 30.36
CA TYR A 920 -39.58 24.22 29.30
C TYR A 920 -41.07 24.11 29.65
N GLU A 921 -41.85 25.08 29.17
CA GLU A 921 -43.31 25.01 29.15
C GLU A 921 -43.79 24.26 27.90
N VAL A 922 -43.16 24.56 26.77
CA VAL A 922 -43.47 23.95 25.47
C VAL A 922 -42.20 23.41 24.87
N PHE A 923 -42.19 22.13 24.51
CA PHE A 923 -41.22 21.54 23.60
C PHE A 923 -41.99 20.91 22.44
N SER A 924 -41.69 21.34 21.22
CA SER A 924 -42.28 20.82 20.00
C SER A 924 -41.19 20.43 19.00
N LEU A 925 -41.38 19.29 18.35
CA LEU A 925 -40.55 18.79 17.27
C LEU A 925 -41.43 18.40 16.09
N LYS A 926 -41.20 19.00 14.92
CA LYS A 926 -41.91 18.70 13.67
C LYS A 926 -40.94 18.22 12.60
N ILE A 927 -41.28 17.15 11.88
CA ILE A 927 -40.62 16.77 10.64
C ILE A 927 -41.49 17.27 9.49
N VAL A 928 -40.96 18.15 8.65
CA VAL A 928 -41.68 18.77 7.53
C VAL A 928 -41.01 18.43 6.20
N GLU A 929 -41.81 18.20 5.16
CA GLU A 929 -41.29 18.05 3.80
C GLU A 929 -40.95 19.43 3.21
N ARG A 930 -39.68 19.64 2.87
CA ARG A 930 -39.10 20.94 2.47
C ARG A 930 -39.82 21.59 1.29
N ARG A 931 -40.25 20.80 0.30
CA ARG A 931 -40.91 21.34 -0.91
C ARG A 931 -42.37 21.73 -0.70
N THR A 932 -43.08 20.98 0.15
CA THR A 932 -44.54 21.12 0.29
C THR A 932 -44.93 21.83 1.58
N GLY A 933 -43.99 21.98 2.52
CA GLY A 933 -44.25 22.46 3.87
C GLY A 933 -45.08 21.48 4.72
N LYS A 934 -45.37 20.28 4.20
CA LYS A 934 -46.28 19.34 4.86
C LYS A 934 -45.60 18.66 6.05
N THR A 935 -46.22 18.74 7.22
CA THR A 935 -45.81 17.99 8.41
C THR A 935 -46.03 16.48 8.19
N ILE A 936 -44.98 15.71 8.43
CA ILE A 936 -44.95 14.24 8.33
C ILE A 936 -45.15 13.62 9.70
N GLU A 937 -44.39 14.10 10.68
CA GLU A 937 -44.48 13.69 12.08
C GLU A 937 -44.38 14.93 12.97
N GLU A 938 -45.12 14.92 14.07
CA GLU A 938 -45.13 16.01 15.04
C GLU A 938 -45.23 15.44 16.45
N PHE A 939 -44.39 15.98 17.33
CA PHE A 939 -44.44 15.77 18.76
C PHE A 939 -44.52 17.12 19.46
N SER A 940 -45.40 17.25 20.46
CA SER A 940 -45.46 18.43 21.31
C SER A 940 -45.87 18.06 22.72
N THR A 941 -45.20 18.61 23.73
CA THR A 941 -45.54 18.39 25.15
C THR A 941 -46.80 19.14 25.58
N SER A 942 -47.24 20.13 24.81
CA SER A 942 -48.42 20.95 25.08
C SER A 942 -49.04 21.49 23.79
N PHE A 943 -50.37 21.69 23.78
CA PHE A 943 -51.08 22.26 22.64
C PHE A 943 -50.66 23.72 22.47
N SER A 944 -49.82 24.01 21.49
CA SER A 944 -49.50 25.38 21.10
C SER A 944 -49.45 25.44 19.58
N GLY A 945 -50.20 26.38 19.00
CA GLY A 945 -50.17 26.66 17.57
C GLY A 945 -48.88 27.38 17.21
N VAL A 946 -47.76 26.66 17.20
CA VAL A 946 -46.47 27.18 16.76
C VAL A 946 -46.59 27.53 15.27
N SER A 947 -46.38 28.81 14.92
CA SER A 947 -46.43 29.29 13.54
C SER A 947 -45.23 28.80 12.72
N ASP A 948 -45.45 28.49 11.44
CA ASP A 948 -44.43 28.07 10.47
C ASP A 948 -43.52 29.24 9.99
N GLY A 949 -42.90 29.99 10.92
CA GLY A 949 -41.97 31.11 10.65
C GLY A 949 -40.47 30.77 10.63
N GLU A 950 -39.58 31.77 10.69
CA GLU A 950 -38.11 31.61 10.67
C GLU A 950 -37.49 31.20 12.01
N ASP A 951 -36.23 30.76 12.01
CA ASP A 951 -35.43 30.49 13.22
C ASP A 951 -35.18 31.78 14.01
N PHE A 952 -35.39 31.75 15.33
CA PHE A 952 -35.23 32.93 16.19
C PHE A 952 -34.76 32.56 17.60
N LEU A 953 -34.31 33.58 18.34
CA LEU A 953 -33.98 33.52 19.76
C LEU A 953 -34.53 34.77 20.46
N GLU A 954 -35.41 34.57 21.44
CA GLU A 954 -35.83 35.57 22.42
C GLU A 954 -35.24 35.17 23.77
N THR A 955 -34.70 36.12 24.54
CA THR A 955 -34.02 35.83 25.82
C THR A 955 -34.91 36.06 27.05
N SER A 956 -36.03 36.76 26.90
CA SER A 956 -36.91 37.13 28.02
C SER A 956 -38.38 37.25 27.58
N PRO A 957 -39.20 36.21 27.79
CA PRO A 957 -38.83 34.88 28.27
C PRO A 957 -38.06 34.09 27.19
N PHE A 958 -37.23 33.12 27.59
CA PHE A 958 -36.42 32.35 26.66
C PHE A 958 -37.30 31.51 25.74
N ARG A 959 -37.25 31.83 24.45
CA ARG A 959 -37.93 31.12 23.37
C ARG A 959 -36.99 30.98 22.19
N THR A 960 -36.92 29.80 21.62
CA THR A 960 -36.16 29.61 20.39
C THR A 960 -36.82 28.59 19.48
N ARG A 961 -36.71 28.87 18.18
CA ARG A 961 -36.99 27.93 17.11
C ARG A 961 -35.72 27.69 16.33
N MET A 962 -35.44 26.42 16.06
CA MET A 962 -34.30 25.99 15.25
C MET A 962 -34.72 24.95 14.22
N SER A 963 -34.22 25.12 13.02
CA SER A 963 -34.31 24.14 11.93
C SER A 963 -33.03 23.31 11.84
N PHE A 964 -33.21 22.04 11.49
CA PHE A 964 -32.14 21.05 11.27
C PHE A 964 -32.45 20.22 10.03
N ASN A 965 -31.45 20.05 9.16
CA ASN A 965 -31.60 19.26 7.93
C ASN A 965 -31.61 17.76 8.24
N LEU A 966 -32.74 17.10 8.02
CA LEU A 966 -32.90 15.68 8.35
C LEU A 966 -32.50 14.78 7.18
N ASP A 967 -32.97 15.05 5.95
CA ASP A 967 -32.48 14.44 4.69
C ASP A 967 -32.63 15.39 3.46
N MET A 968 -32.55 14.86 2.22
CA MET A 968 -32.74 15.67 0.97
C MET A 968 -34.12 16.37 0.89
N ARG A 969 -35.12 15.86 1.59
CA ARG A 969 -36.54 16.19 1.41
C ARG A 969 -37.18 16.70 2.69
N HIS A 970 -36.56 16.49 3.85
CA HIS A 970 -37.17 16.71 5.15
C HIS A 970 -36.30 17.58 6.06
N ASP A 971 -36.96 18.51 6.72
CA ASP A 971 -36.39 19.34 7.78
C ASP A 971 -37.03 18.99 9.12
N MET A 972 -36.23 19.03 10.17
CA MET A 972 -36.66 18.90 11.55
C MET A 972 -36.69 20.28 12.20
N LEU A 973 -37.85 20.67 12.71
CA LEU A 973 -38.07 21.93 13.40
C LEU A 973 -38.18 21.63 14.89
N ILE A 974 -37.34 22.27 15.70
CA ILE A 974 -37.41 22.24 17.16
C ILE A 974 -37.87 23.61 17.64
N TYR A 975 -38.90 23.62 18.47
CA TYR A 975 -39.37 24.81 19.16
C TYR A 975 -39.37 24.57 20.67
N ILE A 976 -38.84 25.53 21.41
CA ILE A 976 -38.89 25.53 22.87
C ILE A 976 -39.33 26.90 23.39
N SER A 977 -40.19 26.87 24.40
CA SER A 977 -40.59 28.05 25.16
C SER A 977 -40.47 27.75 26.64
N THR A 978 -39.87 28.68 27.37
CA THR A 978 -39.69 28.61 28.83
C THR A 978 -40.24 29.88 29.46
N ASN A 979 -40.34 29.92 30.79
CA ASN A 979 -40.58 31.16 31.55
C ASN A 979 -39.29 31.81 32.07
N LEU A 980 -38.13 31.30 31.66
CA LEU A 980 -36.85 31.80 32.14
C LEU A 980 -36.53 33.14 31.48
N GLU A 981 -36.17 34.14 32.27
CA GLU A 981 -35.48 35.32 31.78
C GLU A 981 -33.98 35.02 31.83
N CYS A 982 -33.28 35.21 30.71
CA CYS A 982 -31.86 34.95 30.62
C CYS A 982 -31.13 36.12 29.93
N ASP A 983 -29.87 36.32 30.29
CA ASP A 983 -28.98 37.21 29.55
C ASP A 983 -28.55 36.56 28.23
N GLU A 984 -27.91 37.34 27.35
CA GLU A 984 -27.51 36.86 26.02
C GLU A 984 -26.54 35.67 26.12
N GLU A 985 -25.67 35.64 27.14
CA GLU A 985 -24.72 34.54 27.39
C GLU A 985 -25.44 33.23 27.71
N SER A 986 -26.31 33.26 28.73
CA SER A 986 -27.07 32.09 29.17
C SER A 986 -28.05 31.61 28.08
N ALA A 987 -28.61 32.53 27.30
CA ALA A 987 -29.45 32.19 26.15
C ALA A 987 -28.67 31.38 25.10
N TRP A 988 -27.42 31.77 24.83
CA TRP A 988 -26.56 31.05 23.91
C TRP A 988 -26.12 29.68 24.44
N ASP A 989 -25.90 29.52 25.74
CA ASP A 989 -25.62 28.21 26.35
C ASP A 989 -26.79 27.23 26.16
N PHE A 990 -28.03 27.73 26.29
CA PHE A 990 -29.23 26.94 26.01
C PHE A 990 -29.38 26.61 24.53
N VAL A 991 -29.11 27.57 23.63
CA VAL A 991 -29.11 27.31 22.18
C VAL A 991 -28.07 26.26 21.82
N GLU A 992 -26.83 26.36 22.32
CA GLU A 992 -25.80 25.35 22.06
C GLU A 992 -26.23 23.96 22.55
N THR A 993 -26.82 23.89 23.75
CA THR A 993 -27.36 22.65 24.30
C THR A 993 -28.44 22.05 23.38
N LEU A 994 -29.35 22.87 22.89
CA LEU A 994 -30.43 22.45 22.00
C LEU A 994 -29.93 22.09 20.59
N GLU A 995 -28.85 22.70 20.13
CA GLU A 995 -28.19 22.32 18.88
C GLU A 995 -27.58 20.93 18.95
N TRP A 996 -26.83 20.63 20.00
CA TRP A 996 -26.29 19.30 20.25
C TRP A 996 -27.40 18.25 20.30
N PHE A 997 -28.49 18.61 20.96
CA PHE A 997 -29.67 17.78 21.05
C PHE A 997 -30.31 17.55 19.67
N GLY A 998 -30.51 18.61 18.89
CA GLY A 998 -31.05 18.55 17.53
C GLY A 998 -30.17 17.76 16.58
N HIS A 999 -28.84 17.87 16.66
CA HIS A 999 -27.91 17.06 15.87
C HIS A 999 -27.97 15.57 16.22
N THR A 1000 -28.06 15.26 17.51
CA THR A 1000 -28.20 13.87 17.99
C THR A 1000 -29.52 13.27 17.50
N LEU A 1001 -30.61 14.01 17.62
CA LEU A 1001 -31.93 13.62 17.11
C LEU A 1001 -31.92 13.42 15.59
N THR A 1002 -31.28 14.33 14.87
CA THR A 1002 -31.12 14.22 13.42
C THR A 1002 -30.45 12.91 13.05
N ALA A 1003 -29.37 12.50 13.73
CA ALA A 1003 -28.69 11.24 13.47
C ALA A 1003 -29.59 10.03 13.69
N VAL A 1004 -30.31 9.98 14.82
CA VAL A 1004 -31.23 8.89 15.18
C VAL A 1004 -32.41 8.79 14.20
N LEU A 1005 -33.03 9.92 13.88
CA LEU A 1005 -34.19 9.98 12.98
C LEU A 1005 -33.78 9.72 11.52
N ARG A 1006 -32.60 10.16 11.11
CA ARG A 1006 -32.04 9.90 9.77
C ARG A 1006 -31.73 8.42 9.58
N GLU A 1007 -31.13 7.74 10.57
CA GLU A 1007 -30.90 6.30 10.53
C GLU A 1007 -32.21 5.53 10.34
N ARG A 1008 -33.27 5.91 11.05
CA ARG A 1008 -34.61 5.35 10.85
C ARG A 1008 -35.16 5.59 9.45
N LEU A 1009 -35.17 6.83 8.97
CA LEU A 1009 -35.67 7.15 7.63
C LEU A 1009 -34.86 6.47 6.53
N TYR A 1010 -33.55 6.31 6.70
CA TYR A 1010 -32.72 5.55 5.78
C TYR A 1010 -32.97 4.05 5.89
N ARG A 1011 -33.15 3.51 7.09
CA ARG A 1011 -33.47 2.09 7.31
C ARG A 1011 -34.80 1.72 6.66
N ASP A 1012 -35.81 2.56 6.80
CA ASP A 1012 -37.11 2.35 6.15
C ASP A 1012 -37.02 2.41 4.61
N ARG A 1013 -36.09 3.20 4.07
CA ARG A 1013 -35.83 3.31 2.61
C ARG A 1013 -34.81 2.30 2.06
N SER A 1014 -33.90 1.78 2.88
CA SER A 1014 -32.84 0.85 2.46
C SER A 1014 -33.29 -0.60 2.54
N ILE A 1015 -34.26 -0.90 3.41
CA ILE A 1015 -34.78 -2.26 3.59
C ILE A 1015 -35.68 -2.70 2.43
N LYS A 1016 -36.51 -1.80 1.89
CA LYS A 1016 -37.54 -2.14 0.89
C LYS A 1016 -37.30 -1.48 -0.46
N ASP A 1017 -37.55 -2.21 -1.54
CA ASP A 1017 -37.62 -1.66 -2.88
C ASP A 1017 -38.83 -0.70 -2.99
N SER A 1018 -38.57 0.55 -3.37
CA SER A 1018 -39.57 1.62 -3.36
C SER A 1018 -40.73 1.39 -4.33
N LEU A 1019 -40.54 0.54 -5.35
CA LEU A 1019 -41.58 0.21 -6.29
C LEU A 1019 -42.43 -0.97 -5.82
N THR A 1020 -41.80 -2.06 -5.40
CA THR A 1020 -42.47 -3.36 -5.21
C THR A 1020 -42.77 -3.70 -3.75
N GLY A 1021 -42.14 -3.01 -2.79
CA GLY A 1021 -42.33 -3.22 -1.35
C GLY A 1021 -41.69 -4.49 -0.76
N VAL A 1022 -41.07 -5.33 -1.58
CA VAL A 1022 -40.21 -6.45 -1.12
C VAL A 1022 -38.82 -5.93 -0.73
N LEU A 1023 -37.92 -6.79 -0.26
CA LEU A 1023 -36.59 -6.35 0.17
C LEU A 1023 -35.78 -5.75 -1.00
N SER A 1024 -35.01 -4.70 -0.73
CA SER A 1024 -34.03 -4.19 -1.69
C SER A 1024 -32.93 -5.22 -1.91
N ARG A 1025 -32.27 -5.21 -3.08
CA ARG A 1025 -31.16 -6.13 -3.38
C ARG A 1025 -30.10 -6.13 -2.27
N TRP A 1026 -29.69 -4.95 -1.82
CA TRP A 1026 -28.63 -4.82 -0.82
C TRP A 1026 -29.00 -5.50 0.50
N TYR A 1027 -30.20 -5.21 1.02
CA TYR A 1027 -30.64 -5.76 2.30
C TYR A 1027 -31.01 -7.25 2.21
N PHE A 1028 -31.49 -7.72 1.05
CA PHE A 1028 -31.69 -9.13 0.81
C PHE A 1028 -30.36 -9.91 0.90
N MET A 1029 -29.30 -9.38 0.29
CA MET A 1029 -27.98 -10.02 0.30
C MET A 1029 -27.38 -10.11 1.70
N GLU A 1030 -27.49 -9.03 2.49
CA GLU A 1030 -27.07 -9.02 3.90
C GLU A 1030 -27.79 -10.11 4.71
N ARG A 1031 -29.12 -10.20 4.59
CA ARG A 1031 -29.92 -11.23 5.26
C ARG A 1031 -29.62 -12.64 4.77
N LEU A 1032 -29.27 -12.80 3.49
CA LEU A 1032 -28.90 -14.10 2.93
C LEU A 1032 -27.58 -14.61 3.51
N GLU A 1033 -26.59 -13.74 3.75
CA GLU A 1033 -25.34 -14.11 4.43
C GLU A 1033 -25.60 -14.61 5.85
N GLU A 1034 -26.49 -13.95 6.60
CA GLU A 1034 -26.89 -14.40 7.94
C GLU A 1034 -27.54 -15.79 7.91
N GLU A 1035 -28.42 -16.05 6.95
CA GLU A 1035 -29.09 -17.35 6.81
C GLU A 1035 -28.12 -18.45 6.35
N ALA A 1036 -27.15 -18.13 5.48
CA ALA A 1036 -26.08 -19.06 5.10
C ALA A 1036 -25.18 -19.43 6.28
N TYR A 1037 -24.87 -18.47 7.15
CA TYR A 1037 -24.14 -18.72 8.40
C TYR A 1037 -24.94 -19.63 9.35
N LYS A 1038 -26.25 -19.38 9.52
CA LYS A 1038 -27.14 -20.24 10.32
C LYS A 1038 -27.24 -21.64 9.74
N SER A 1039 -27.41 -21.76 8.42
CA SER A 1039 -27.44 -23.03 7.68
C SER A 1039 -26.18 -23.87 7.94
N THR A 1040 -25.00 -23.25 7.82
CA THR A 1040 -23.71 -23.90 8.09
C THR A 1040 -23.58 -24.33 9.55
N ARG A 1041 -23.92 -23.44 10.49
CA ARG A 1041 -23.77 -23.68 11.94
C ARG A 1041 -24.70 -24.78 12.45
N TYR A 1042 -25.96 -24.75 12.02
CA TYR A 1042 -26.99 -25.67 12.50
C TYR A 1042 -27.24 -26.87 11.58
N ARG A 1043 -26.48 -26.98 10.47
CA ARG A 1043 -26.62 -28.02 9.44
C ARG A 1043 -28.06 -28.13 8.91
N MET A 1044 -28.69 -26.98 8.69
CA MET A 1044 -30.03 -26.89 8.10
C MET A 1044 -29.93 -26.56 6.62
N PRO A 1045 -30.76 -27.16 5.75
CA PRO A 1045 -30.73 -26.85 4.32
C PRO A 1045 -31.17 -25.40 4.06
N LEU A 1046 -30.57 -24.76 3.07
CA LEU A 1046 -30.93 -23.42 2.61
C LEU A 1046 -30.97 -23.46 1.09
N SER A 1047 -32.10 -23.07 0.50
CA SER A 1047 -32.23 -23.02 -0.96
C SER A 1047 -32.54 -21.62 -1.45
N LEU A 1048 -32.04 -21.29 -2.64
CA LEU A 1048 -32.28 -20.05 -3.35
C LEU A 1048 -33.12 -20.30 -4.60
N ILE A 1049 -34.01 -19.37 -4.88
CA ILE A 1049 -34.78 -19.32 -6.13
C ILE A 1049 -34.50 -17.98 -6.80
N MET A 1050 -33.95 -18.01 -8.01
CA MET A 1050 -33.90 -16.86 -8.90
C MET A 1050 -35.14 -16.85 -9.79
N CYS A 1051 -35.74 -15.69 -9.97
CA CYS A 1051 -37.05 -15.51 -10.59
C CYS A 1051 -36.99 -14.34 -11.56
N ASP A 1052 -37.53 -14.50 -12.77
CA ASP A 1052 -37.57 -13.43 -13.76
C ASP A 1052 -38.86 -13.48 -14.59
N ILE A 1053 -39.39 -12.29 -14.88
CA ILE A 1053 -40.64 -12.09 -15.60
C ILE A 1053 -40.41 -12.31 -17.11
N ASP A 1054 -41.10 -13.30 -17.66
CA ASP A 1054 -40.95 -13.66 -19.06
C ASP A 1054 -41.45 -12.53 -19.99
N ASP A 1055 -40.60 -12.13 -20.94
CA ASP A 1055 -40.93 -11.12 -21.96
C ASP A 1055 -41.34 -9.74 -21.39
N PHE A 1056 -40.83 -9.34 -20.22
CA PHE A 1056 -41.19 -8.08 -19.56
C PHE A 1056 -41.00 -6.84 -20.45
N LYS A 1057 -39.97 -6.81 -21.30
CA LYS A 1057 -39.79 -5.75 -22.29
C LYS A 1057 -41.01 -5.60 -23.22
N LYS A 1058 -41.64 -6.69 -23.65
CA LYS A 1058 -42.86 -6.62 -24.47
C LYS A 1058 -44.04 -6.02 -23.71
N ILE A 1059 -44.13 -6.26 -22.41
CA ILE A 1059 -45.16 -5.64 -21.54
C ILE A 1059 -44.97 -4.13 -21.53
N ASN A 1060 -43.73 -3.66 -21.35
CA ASN A 1060 -43.41 -2.23 -21.40
C ASN A 1060 -43.67 -1.63 -22.79
N ASP A 1061 -43.24 -2.32 -23.84
CA ASP A 1061 -43.38 -1.84 -25.22
C ASP A 1061 -44.85 -1.78 -25.67
N GLN A 1062 -45.70 -2.70 -25.20
CA GLN A 1062 -47.10 -2.80 -25.61
C GLN A 1062 -48.07 -2.00 -24.73
N PHE A 1063 -47.80 -1.87 -23.43
CA PHE A 1063 -48.72 -1.27 -22.45
C PHE A 1063 -48.14 -0.07 -21.69
N GLY A 1064 -46.90 0.33 -22.00
CA GLY A 1064 -46.19 1.44 -21.38
C GLY A 1064 -45.56 1.10 -20.02
N HIS A 1065 -44.53 1.86 -19.65
CA HIS A 1065 -43.78 1.64 -18.42
C HIS A 1065 -44.62 1.68 -17.13
N MET A 1066 -45.71 2.47 -17.09
CA MET A 1066 -46.61 2.50 -15.93
C MET A 1066 -47.32 1.16 -15.70
N SER A 1067 -47.61 0.43 -16.77
CA SER A 1067 -48.21 -0.91 -16.71
C SER A 1067 -47.16 -1.94 -16.28
N GLY A 1068 -45.92 -1.82 -16.75
CA GLY A 1068 -44.80 -2.62 -16.27
C GLY A 1068 -44.52 -2.43 -14.78
N ASP A 1069 -44.54 -1.19 -14.29
CA ASP A 1069 -44.42 -0.87 -12.86
C ASP A 1069 -45.54 -1.48 -12.02
N SER A 1070 -46.75 -1.51 -12.58
CA SER A 1070 -47.92 -2.13 -11.93
C SER A 1070 -47.80 -3.65 -11.90
N ALA A 1071 -47.27 -4.27 -12.96
CA ALA A 1071 -46.96 -5.69 -12.99
C ALA A 1071 -45.88 -6.07 -11.95
N LEU A 1072 -44.83 -5.26 -11.81
CA LEU A 1072 -43.77 -5.46 -10.81
C LEU A 1072 -44.33 -5.37 -9.38
N ARG A 1073 -45.17 -4.36 -9.09
CA ARG A 1073 -45.88 -4.22 -7.81
C ARG A 1073 -46.72 -5.45 -7.48
N TRP A 1074 -47.50 -5.90 -8.47
CA TRP A 1074 -48.39 -7.04 -8.31
C TRP A 1074 -47.60 -8.34 -8.06
N ILE A 1075 -46.56 -8.61 -8.85
CA ILE A 1075 -45.71 -9.81 -8.69
C ILE A 1075 -44.99 -9.80 -7.35
N GLY A 1076 -44.40 -8.67 -6.93
CA GLY A 1076 -43.77 -8.53 -5.63
C GLY A 1076 -44.73 -8.87 -4.49
N LYS A 1077 -45.98 -8.38 -4.55
CA LYS A 1077 -47.02 -8.70 -3.58
C LYS A 1077 -47.39 -10.19 -3.59
N LYS A 1078 -47.52 -10.82 -4.76
CA LYS A 1078 -47.86 -12.25 -4.88
C LYS A 1078 -46.76 -13.14 -4.33
N LEU A 1079 -45.50 -12.87 -4.68
CA LEU A 1079 -44.34 -13.58 -4.13
C LEU A 1079 -44.31 -13.46 -2.60
N PHE A 1080 -44.40 -12.23 -2.07
CA PHE A 1080 -44.38 -11.99 -0.62
C PHE A 1080 -45.52 -12.70 0.13
N SER A 1081 -46.75 -12.63 -0.39
CA SER A 1081 -47.93 -13.23 0.26
C SER A 1081 -47.96 -14.77 0.21
N SER A 1082 -47.21 -15.38 -0.69
CA SER A 1082 -47.21 -16.84 -0.92
C SER A 1082 -46.15 -17.59 -0.12
N LEU A 1083 -45.24 -16.85 0.51
CA LEU A 1083 -44.08 -17.32 1.28
C LEU A 1083 -44.34 -17.29 2.79
N ARG A 1084 -43.55 -18.03 3.57
CA ARG A 1084 -43.63 -18.04 5.04
C ARG A 1084 -42.99 -16.78 5.60
N LYS A 1085 -43.30 -16.43 6.86
CA LYS A 1085 -42.63 -15.31 7.56
C LYS A 1085 -41.11 -15.46 7.68
N SER A 1086 -40.61 -16.70 7.66
CA SER A 1086 -39.18 -17.02 7.72
C SER A 1086 -38.46 -16.88 6.37
N ASP A 1087 -39.22 -16.88 5.28
CA ASP A 1087 -38.67 -16.86 3.93
C ASP A 1087 -38.38 -15.41 3.54
N LEU A 1088 -37.34 -15.21 2.74
CA LEU A 1088 -36.93 -13.88 2.28
C LEU A 1088 -37.31 -13.72 0.82
N VAL A 1089 -37.80 -12.54 0.43
CA VAL A 1089 -37.99 -12.15 -0.97
C VAL A 1089 -37.46 -10.75 -1.20
N GLY A 1090 -36.67 -10.58 -2.25
CA GLY A 1090 -36.12 -9.29 -2.66
C GLY A 1090 -36.15 -9.09 -4.16
N ARG A 1091 -36.04 -7.83 -4.59
CA ARG A 1091 -35.87 -7.49 -6.00
C ARG A 1091 -34.37 -7.42 -6.32
N TYR A 1092 -33.91 -8.27 -7.22
CA TYR A 1092 -32.49 -8.44 -7.54
C TYR A 1092 -32.03 -7.54 -8.70
N GLY A 1093 -32.93 -7.28 -9.65
CA GLY A 1093 -32.67 -6.50 -10.87
C GLY A 1093 -33.91 -5.75 -11.37
N GLY A 1094 -33.88 -5.34 -12.63
CA GLY A 1094 -34.98 -4.58 -13.25
C GLY A 1094 -36.31 -5.34 -13.22
N GLU A 1095 -36.32 -6.60 -13.67
CA GLU A 1095 -37.48 -7.49 -13.69
C GLU A 1095 -37.25 -8.81 -12.92
N GLU A 1096 -36.15 -8.86 -12.16
CA GLU A 1096 -35.64 -10.04 -11.49
C GLU A 1096 -35.93 -9.98 -9.98
N PHE A 1097 -36.38 -11.10 -9.42
CA PHE A 1097 -36.61 -11.32 -8.01
C PHE A 1097 -35.77 -12.50 -7.51
N VAL A 1098 -35.48 -12.49 -6.22
CA VAL A 1098 -34.75 -13.57 -5.55
C VAL A 1098 -35.47 -13.95 -4.28
N VAL A 1099 -35.51 -15.26 -4.00
CA VAL A 1099 -36.15 -15.83 -2.81
C VAL A 1099 -35.15 -16.72 -2.09
N ALA A 1100 -35.04 -16.59 -0.77
CA ALA A 1100 -34.29 -17.51 0.08
C ALA A 1100 -35.24 -18.29 0.99
N LEU A 1101 -35.02 -19.60 1.09
CA LEU A 1101 -35.85 -20.54 1.83
C LEU A 1101 -35.02 -21.24 2.92
N PRO A 1102 -34.87 -20.64 4.11
CA PRO A 1102 -34.18 -21.28 5.23
C PRO A 1102 -34.90 -22.57 5.67
N GLY A 1103 -34.12 -23.60 6.00
CA GLY A 1103 -34.63 -24.90 6.42
C GLY A 1103 -35.34 -25.69 5.30
N THR A 1104 -35.06 -25.38 4.03
CA THR A 1104 -35.71 -26.00 2.87
C THR A 1104 -34.67 -26.60 1.91
N SER A 1105 -34.79 -27.89 1.62
CA SER A 1105 -33.93 -28.63 0.68
C SER A 1105 -34.26 -28.30 -0.79
N LEU A 1106 -33.36 -28.65 -1.73
CA LEU A 1106 -33.54 -28.41 -3.17
C LEU A 1106 -34.87 -28.96 -3.70
N LYS A 1107 -35.26 -30.17 -3.27
CA LYS A 1107 -36.50 -30.84 -3.69
C LYS A 1107 -37.74 -30.08 -3.21
N GLU A 1108 -37.71 -29.59 -1.98
CA GLU A 1108 -38.81 -28.81 -1.40
C GLU A 1108 -38.86 -27.40 -1.98
N ALA A 1109 -37.70 -26.79 -2.23
CA ALA A 1109 -37.59 -25.49 -2.87
C ALA A 1109 -38.15 -25.50 -4.30
N ARG A 1110 -37.95 -26.59 -5.06
CA ARG A 1110 -38.61 -26.80 -6.36
C ARG A 1110 -40.14 -26.76 -6.23
N LEU A 1111 -40.71 -27.40 -5.20
CA LEU A 1111 -42.16 -27.39 -4.98
C LEU A 1111 -42.67 -25.98 -4.62
N VAL A 1112 -41.90 -25.22 -3.83
CA VAL A 1112 -42.21 -23.82 -3.53
C VAL A 1112 -42.17 -22.97 -4.80
N ALA A 1113 -41.14 -23.12 -5.64
CA ALA A 1113 -41.03 -22.42 -6.91
C ALA A 1113 -42.21 -22.75 -7.85
N GLU A 1114 -42.63 -24.02 -7.95
CA GLU A 1114 -43.81 -24.41 -8.76
C GLU A 1114 -45.11 -23.82 -8.19
N LYS A 1115 -45.24 -23.74 -6.87
CA LYS A 1115 -46.39 -23.08 -6.23
C LYS A 1115 -46.42 -21.60 -6.57
N LEU A 1116 -45.29 -20.90 -6.47
CA LEU A 1116 -45.17 -19.48 -6.83
C LEU A 1116 -45.52 -19.25 -8.30
N ARG A 1117 -44.93 -20.03 -9.21
CA ARG A 1117 -45.21 -19.97 -10.65
C ARG A 1117 -46.70 -20.13 -10.95
N ASN A 1118 -47.32 -21.18 -10.42
CA ASN A 1118 -48.74 -21.43 -10.63
C ASN A 1118 -49.61 -20.31 -10.02
N SER A 1119 -49.25 -19.80 -8.83
CA SER A 1119 -50.01 -18.72 -8.18
C SER A 1119 -50.05 -17.44 -9.01
N ILE A 1120 -48.99 -17.10 -9.72
CA ILE A 1120 -48.92 -15.94 -10.61
C ILE A 1120 -49.69 -16.24 -11.91
N LYS A 1121 -49.49 -17.43 -12.49
CA LYS A 1121 -50.11 -17.82 -13.76
C LYS A 1121 -51.63 -17.91 -13.70
N THR A 1122 -52.19 -18.44 -12.61
CA THR A 1122 -53.64 -18.67 -12.48
C THR A 1122 -54.37 -17.52 -11.78
N ASP A 1123 -53.68 -16.43 -11.46
CA ASP A 1123 -54.27 -15.33 -10.73
C ASP A 1123 -55.30 -14.57 -11.57
N PRO A 1124 -56.51 -14.29 -11.05
CA PRO A 1124 -57.52 -13.50 -11.77
C PRO A 1124 -57.06 -12.06 -12.08
N GLU A 1125 -56.12 -11.50 -11.32
CA GLU A 1125 -55.57 -10.15 -11.53
C GLU A 1125 -54.47 -10.15 -12.62
N ASN A 1126 -54.06 -11.31 -13.13
CA ASN A 1126 -53.08 -11.43 -14.22
C ASN A 1126 -53.72 -11.15 -15.59
N LEU A 1127 -54.17 -9.90 -15.79
CA LEU A 1127 -54.89 -9.46 -16.99
C LEU A 1127 -54.04 -9.50 -18.27
N HIS A 1128 -52.72 -9.63 -18.15
CA HIS A 1128 -51.76 -9.60 -19.26
C HIS A 1128 -51.12 -10.96 -19.55
N HIS A 1129 -51.62 -12.05 -18.94
CA HIS A 1129 -51.08 -13.41 -19.11
C HIS A 1129 -49.57 -13.51 -18.86
N ILE A 1130 -49.08 -12.77 -17.87
CA ILE A 1130 -47.67 -12.71 -17.49
C ILE A 1130 -47.24 -14.07 -16.94
N THR A 1131 -46.14 -14.61 -17.48
CA THR A 1131 -45.49 -15.81 -16.95
C THR A 1131 -44.14 -15.47 -16.34
N VAL A 1132 -43.65 -16.36 -15.49
CA VAL A 1132 -42.41 -16.16 -14.73
C VAL A 1132 -41.63 -17.47 -14.75
N SER A 1133 -40.33 -17.36 -15.04
CA SER A 1133 -39.40 -18.49 -15.03
C SER A 1133 -38.59 -18.51 -13.73
N PHE A 1134 -38.24 -19.70 -13.24
CA PHE A 1134 -37.55 -19.88 -11.97
C PHE A 1134 -36.35 -20.83 -12.10
N GLY A 1135 -35.23 -20.44 -11.49
CA GLY A 1135 -34.04 -21.27 -11.32
C GLY A 1135 -33.79 -21.54 -9.83
N VAL A 1136 -33.51 -22.80 -9.46
CA VAL A 1136 -33.40 -23.22 -8.05
C VAL A 1136 -32.07 -23.90 -7.76
N ALA A 1137 -31.39 -23.47 -6.69
CA ALA A 1137 -30.14 -24.05 -6.21
C ALA A 1137 -30.14 -24.21 -4.68
N GLU A 1138 -29.48 -25.24 -4.17
CA GLU A 1138 -29.29 -25.44 -2.72
C GLU A 1138 -27.88 -24.98 -2.31
N TYR A 1139 -27.81 -24.24 -1.21
CA TYR A 1139 -26.58 -23.75 -0.62
C TYR A 1139 -25.71 -24.92 -0.13
N ILE A 1140 -24.45 -24.95 -0.57
CA ILE A 1140 -23.44 -25.91 -0.17
C ILE A 1140 -22.63 -25.29 0.98
N PRO A 1141 -22.63 -25.88 2.19
CA PRO A 1141 -21.89 -25.34 3.32
C PRO A 1141 -20.41 -25.10 3.01
N GLY A 1142 -19.94 -23.88 3.23
CA GLY A 1142 -18.55 -23.46 2.98
C GLY A 1142 -18.30 -22.84 1.61
N GLU A 1143 -19.29 -22.84 0.71
CA GLU A 1143 -19.23 -22.09 -0.55
C GLU A 1143 -19.65 -20.61 -0.32
N SER A 1144 -19.29 -19.73 -1.24
CA SER A 1144 -19.78 -18.35 -1.22
C SER A 1144 -21.25 -18.28 -1.66
N ILE A 1145 -22.06 -17.43 -1.02
CA ILE A 1145 -23.45 -17.19 -1.45
C ILE A 1145 -23.56 -16.75 -2.93
N PHE A 1146 -22.52 -16.11 -3.48
CA PHE A 1146 -22.47 -15.74 -4.90
C PHE A 1146 -22.40 -16.97 -5.81
N GLU A 1147 -21.78 -18.07 -5.37
CA GLU A 1147 -21.71 -19.32 -6.12
C GLU A 1147 -23.07 -20.03 -6.17
N THR A 1148 -23.81 -19.99 -5.06
CA THR A 1148 -25.20 -20.48 -5.00
C THR A 1148 -26.13 -19.67 -5.91
N ILE A 1149 -26.00 -18.33 -5.87
CA ILE A 1149 -26.75 -17.42 -6.76
C ILE A 1149 -26.43 -17.72 -8.22
N ARG A 1150 -25.15 -17.91 -8.55
CA ARG A 1150 -24.70 -18.26 -9.91
C ARG A 1150 -25.35 -19.55 -10.41
N ARG A 1151 -25.41 -20.60 -9.58
CA ARG A 1151 -26.09 -21.86 -9.92
C ARG A 1151 -27.60 -21.68 -10.13
N ALA A 1152 -28.25 -20.88 -9.27
CA ALA A 1152 -29.67 -20.56 -9.42
C ALA A 1152 -29.94 -19.76 -10.71
N ASP A 1153 -29.05 -18.84 -11.06
CA ASP A 1153 -29.14 -18.03 -12.28
C ASP A 1153 -28.90 -18.87 -13.55
N GLU A 1154 -27.93 -19.79 -13.54
CA GLU A 1154 -27.73 -20.76 -14.63
C GLU A 1154 -28.98 -21.64 -14.86
N ALA A 1155 -29.61 -22.09 -13.77
CA ALA A 1155 -30.87 -22.84 -13.83
C ALA A 1155 -32.01 -21.96 -14.39
N LEU A 1156 -32.08 -20.68 -14.01
CA LEU A 1156 -33.08 -19.75 -14.53
C LEU A 1156 -32.89 -19.49 -16.04
N TYR A 1157 -31.65 -19.29 -16.46
CA TYR A 1157 -31.30 -19.17 -17.87
C TYR A 1157 -31.73 -20.41 -18.67
N MET A 1158 -31.50 -21.61 -18.11
CA MET A 1158 -31.99 -22.86 -18.71
C MET A 1158 -33.52 -22.89 -18.78
N ALA A 1159 -34.24 -22.46 -17.74
CA ALA A 1159 -35.71 -22.37 -17.74
C ALA A 1159 -36.20 -21.48 -18.89
N LYS A 1160 -35.58 -20.31 -19.08
CA LYS A 1160 -35.90 -19.41 -20.20
C LYS A 1160 -35.62 -20.04 -21.56
N SER A 1161 -34.49 -20.72 -21.72
CA SER A 1161 -34.10 -21.37 -22.99
C SER A 1161 -35.01 -22.53 -23.39
N LEU A 1162 -35.61 -23.22 -22.41
CA LEU A 1162 -36.44 -24.39 -22.64
C LEU A 1162 -37.90 -24.06 -22.97
N GLY A 1163 -38.23 -22.77 -23.14
CA GLY A 1163 -39.57 -22.32 -23.51
C GLY A 1163 -40.32 -21.59 -22.39
N LYS A 1164 -39.60 -21.08 -21.37
CA LYS A 1164 -40.13 -20.20 -20.32
C LYS A 1164 -41.25 -20.85 -19.47
N ASP A 1165 -41.89 -20.07 -18.59
CA ASP A 1165 -42.98 -20.50 -17.69
C ASP A 1165 -42.70 -21.85 -16.99
N ARG A 1166 -41.53 -21.98 -16.37
CA ARG A 1166 -41.12 -23.24 -15.72
C ARG A 1166 -40.11 -23.05 -14.61
N VAL A 1167 -39.95 -24.11 -13.83
CA VAL A 1167 -38.92 -24.25 -12.80
C VAL A 1167 -37.85 -25.21 -13.30
N VAL A 1168 -36.59 -24.78 -13.23
CA VAL A 1168 -35.42 -25.63 -13.44
C VAL A 1168 -34.56 -25.60 -12.17
N THR A 1169 -34.01 -26.74 -11.82
CA THR A 1169 -33.12 -26.94 -10.68
C THR A 1169 -31.70 -27.17 -11.15
N GLU A 1170 -30.73 -26.87 -10.31
CA GLU A 1170 -29.32 -27.12 -10.62
C GLU A 1170 -28.96 -28.58 -10.95
N GLN A 1171 -29.72 -29.56 -10.45
CA GLN A 1171 -29.51 -30.97 -10.80
C GLN A 1171 -29.76 -31.25 -12.30
N GLU A 1172 -30.65 -30.48 -12.92
CA GLU A 1172 -30.96 -30.58 -14.35
C GLU A 1172 -29.87 -29.94 -15.23
N LEU A 1173 -28.97 -29.10 -14.67
CA LEU A 1173 -27.79 -28.57 -15.37
C LEU A 1173 -26.76 -29.68 -15.63
N SER A 1174 -26.53 -30.55 -14.63
CA SER A 1174 -25.57 -31.66 -14.71
C SER A 1174 -25.97 -32.79 -15.65
N GLN A 1175 -27.26 -32.95 -15.97
CA GLN A 1175 -27.75 -34.03 -16.83
C GLN A 1175 -27.57 -33.80 -18.35
N ARG A 1176 -27.00 -32.66 -18.76
CA ARG A 1176 -26.70 -32.33 -20.17
C ARG A 1176 -25.20 -32.36 -20.53
N SER A 1177 -24.33 -32.72 -19.59
CA SER A 1177 -22.88 -32.93 -19.83
C SER A 1177 -22.53 -34.39 -20.18
N PHE A 1178 -23.51 -35.20 -20.58
CA PHE A 1178 -23.35 -36.58 -21.08
C PHE A 1178 -24.08 -36.78 -22.40
#